data_AF-A0A2E2VSU1-F1
#
_entry.id   AF-A0A2E2VSU1-F1
#
_cell.length_a   1.000
_cell.length_b   1.000
_cell.length_c   1.000
_cell.angle_alpha   90.00
_cell.angle_beta   90.00
_cell.angle_gamma   90.00
#
_symmetry.space_group_name_H-M   'P 1'
#
loop_
_entity.id
_entity.type
_entity.pdbx_description
1 polymer ?
#
loop_
_entity_poly.entity_id
_entity_poly.type
_entity_poly.pdbx_seq_one_letter_code
_entity_poly.pdbx_strand_id
1 'polypeptide(L)'
;MSNSYKFIRRFCDISMADVPVVGGKNASLGEMFRTLMDKGVHVPNGFATTADAYRQFLQHNDLAAFIDSTLGEINKGNIHQLEVAGAKIRHALLQAEFPPGFIDEVADAYHELEREYGHHTDVAVRSSATAEDLPDASFAGQQETYLNVSGLDQLLWICKKVYASLYTNRAISYRMDKGFEHDQVALSVGVQKMVRSDKGSSGVMFTLDTESGFRDVVLITGAYGLGENVVQGAVNPDEFHVFKPALKAGKRPVIARHLGEKAIKMVYASKDQQGTMTQNVAVAREERERFCISDDEVLQLAQFACVIEEHYSDIAGQTRPMDIEWAKDGLTNQLYIVQARPETVHSQLKSPDSIETYHLREHGIVVTRGKSVGRRIATGRARVILDVAKMDTVAPGDVLVTDITDPDWEPVMKIASAIVTNRGGRTCHAAIIARELGIPAIVGTETATQDIHDGQSVTVCCAEGDVGLVYDGALAFDVAKHPLHIAHRPQTKIMLNLADPDQAYEVAQLPNDGVGLARLEFIINNHIKAHPRALLQPRDLPENQQLSIQRLIRGYADGRDYYVGKLAEGMGRICAAFYPKPVIVRFSDFKTNEYAALLGGESYEPKEENPMIGFRGASRYPSEAFEQCFLMECEAVKRVREVMGLDNLAVMLPFVRTLSELEAVVAIMRRAGLVRGENGLKLYVMCEIPSNALLAEQFLAHCDGFSIGSNDLTQLTLGVDRDSSLVPGVDERDLAVKKLMGMAISAAKQAEKYVGICGQAPSDFPEITSWLVQQGISSISLNPDSVLPMTEVVLAEENILSQ
;
A
#
# COMPACT_ATOMS: atom_id res chain seq x y z
N MET A 1 36.40 -0.73 33.88
CA MET A 1 36.06 0.54 34.53
C MET A 1 35.10 1.24 33.57
N SER A 2 33.81 1.31 33.88
CA SER A 2 32.87 2.04 33.02
C SER A 2 33.14 3.53 33.20
N ASN A 3 33.70 4.20 32.19
CA ASN A 3 33.63 5.65 32.15
C ASN A 3 32.13 6.01 32.11
N SER A 4 31.61 6.53 33.22
CA SER A 4 30.25 7.04 33.28
C SER A 4 30.24 8.38 32.57
N TYR A 5 29.89 8.38 31.29
CA TYR A 5 29.69 9.61 30.51
C TYR A 5 28.59 10.47 31.15
N LYS A 6 28.83 11.77 31.26
CA LYS A 6 27.88 12.74 31.81
C LYS A 6 26.97 13.31 30.73
N PHE A 7 27.50 13.56 29.54
CA PHE A 7 26.83 14.28 28.46
C PHE A 7 26.30 13.36 27.36
N ILE A 8 26.91 12.19 27.16
CA ILE A 8 26.51 11.23 26.13
C ILE A 8 26.05 9.88 26.71
N ARG A 9 25.35 9.11 25.88
CA ARG A 9 24.94 7.72 26.12
C ARG A 9 25.20 6.91 24.85
N ARG A 10 25.83 5.74 24.97
CA ARG A 10 26.00 4.82 23.83
C ARG A 10 24.67 4.13 23.53
N PHE A 11 24.42 3.74 22.29
CA PHE A 11 23.18 3.03 21.94
C PHE A 11 23.00 1.73 22.72
N CYS A 12 24.08 1.02 23.07
CA CYS A 12 24.02 -0.17 23.92
C CYS A 12 23.49 0.08 25.35
N ASP A 13 23.55 1.33 25.82
CA ASP A 13 23.18 1.73 27.19
C ASP A 13 21.81 2.44 27.23
N ILE A 14 21.09 2.52 26.11
CA ILE A 14 19.82 3.24 25.96
C ILE A 14 18.66 2.25 25.80
N SER A 15 17.53 2.58 26.41
CA SER A 15 16.26 1.85 26.31
C SER A 15 15.08 2.79 26.09
N MET A 16 13.88 2.23 25.87
CA MET A 16 12.65 3.03 25.81
C MET A 16 12.30 3.77 27.11
N ALA A 17 12.90 3.42 28.25
CA ALA A 17 12.74 4.17 29.49
C ALA A 17 13.48 5.52 29.46
N ASP A 18 14.44 5.69 28.54
CA ASP A 18 15.32 6.85 28.45
C ASP A 18 14.77 7.95 27.52
N VAL A 19 13.51 7.86 27.06
CA VAL A 19 12.85 8.91 26.26
C VAL A 19 12.98 10.31 26.88
N PRO A 20 12.81 10.53 28.20
CA PRO A 20 13.02 11.85 28.81
C PRO A 20 14.47 12.36 28.74
N VAL A 21 15.43 11.47 28.53
CA VAL A 21 16.88 11.76 28.54
C VAL A 21 17.43 11.94 27.14
N VAL A 22 17.01 11.13 26.16
CA VAL A 22 17.56 11.15 24.79
C VAL A 22 16.50 11.39 23.70
N GLY A 23 15.24 11.62 24.07
CA GLY A 23 14.15 11.76 23.12
C GLY A 23 13.73 10.44 22.48
N GLY A 24 12.60 10.48 21.77
CA GLY A 24 11.92 9.30 21.20
C GLY A 24 12.76 8.48 20.23
N LYS A 25 13.34 9.16 19.23
CA LYS A 25 14.12 8.52 18.16
C LYS A 25 15.35 7.81 18.69
N ASN A 26 16.13 8.47 19.54
CA ASN A 26 17.35 7.86 20.10
C ASN A 26 17.02 6.75 21.10
N ALA A 27 15.93 6.89 21.87
CA ALA A 27 15.46 5.82 22.75
C ALA A 27 15.08 4.56 21.96
N SER A 28 14.35 4.73 20.86
CA SER A 28 13.99 3.64 19.94
C SER A 28 15.23 3.01 19.29
N LEU A 29 16.19 3.81 18.82
CA LEU A 29 17.45 3.31 18.26
C LEU A 29 18.25 2.48 19.26
N GLY A 30 18.40 2.98 20.49
CA GLY A 30 19.08 2.26 21.57
C GLY A 30 18.37 0.96 21.93
N GLU A 31 17.04 1.00 22.05
CA GLU A 31 16.23 -0.18 22.34
C GLU A 31 16.41 -1.26 21.27
N MET A 32 16.32 -0.90 19.98
CA MET A 32 16.52 -1.84 18.89
C MET A 32 17.95 -2.39 18.86
N PHE A 33 18.97 -1.53 19.00
CA PHE A 33 20.37 -1.95 19.02
C PHE A 33 20.65 -2.93 20.16
N ARG A 34 20.12 -2.66 21.36
CA ARG A 34 20.34 -3.48 22.55
C ARG A 34 19.59 -4.80 22.53
N THR A 35 18.39 -4.86 21.95
CA THR A 35 17.49 -6.00 22.13
C THR A 35 17.19 -6.80 20.87
N LEU A 36 17.32 -6.21 19.68
CA LEU A 36 16.92 -6.83 18.43
C LEU A 36 18.09 -7.33 17.57
N MET A 37 19.33 -6.91 17.87
CA MET A 37 20.52 -7.46 17.18
C MET A 37 20.64 -8.99 17.35
N ASP A 38 20.37 -9.50 18.56
CA ASP A 38 20.36 -10.95 18.83
C ASP A 38 19.20 -11.67 18.14
N LYS A 39 18.15 -10.93 17.74
CA LYS A 39 17.01 -11.42 16.94
C LYS A 39 17.24 -11.24 15.43
N GLY A 40 18.44 -10.83 15.01
CA GLY A 40 18.83 -10.69 13.61
C GLY A 40 18.54 -9.34 12.97
N VAL A 41 18.00 -8.36 13.70
CA VAL A 41 17.76 -7.00 13.18
C VAL A 41 19.05 -6.18 13.29
N HIS A 42 19.63 -5.80 12.16
CA HIS A 42 20.85 -5.00 12.14
C HIS A 42 20.56 -3.51 12.29
N VAL A 43 21.14 -2.88 13.31
CA VAL A 43 21.05 -1.43 13.54
C VAL A 43 22.47 -0.86 13.56
N PRO A 44 22.78 0.20 12.79
CA PRO A 44 24.11 0.81 12.82
C PRO A 44 24.42 1.39 14.20
N ASN A 45 25.65 1.16 14.68
CA ASN A 45 26.09 1.62 15.99
C ASN A 45 26.21 3.15 16.07
N GLY A 46 26.22 3.69 17.29
CA GLY A 46 26.24 5.11 17.55
C GLY A 46 26.10 5.49 19.02
N PHE A 47 25.90 6.78 19.25
CA PHE A 47 25.67 7.36 20.56
C PHE A 47 24.73 8.55 20.47
N ALA A 48 24.15 8.98 21.59
CA ALA A 48 23.30 10.15 21.68
C ALA A 48 23.83 11.13 22.74
N THR A 49 23.70 12.44 22.49
CA THR A 49 23.82 13.45 23.56
C THR A 49 22.55 13.45 24.40
N THR A 50 22.65 13.86 25.67
CA THR A 50 21.48 13.90 26.55
C THR A 50 20.78 15.26 26.50
N ALA A 51 19.49 15.29 26.82
CA ALA A 51 18.71 16.50 27.05
C ALA A 51 19.37 17.42 28.10
N ASP A 52 20.00 16.83 29.12
CA ASP A 52 20.76 17.57 30.14
C ASP A 52 22.05 18.18 29.58
N ALA A 53 22.68 17.59 28.56
CA ALA A 53 23.79 18.20 27.86
C ALA A 53 23.36 19.47 27.11
N TYR A 54 22.18 19.44 26.48
CA TYR A 54 21.60 20.62 25.86
C TYR A 54 21.25 21.71 26.89
N ARG A 55 20.63 21.35 28.02
CA ARG A 55 20.35 22.29 29.11
C ARG A 55 21.62 22.92 29.68
N GLN A 56 22.67 22.12 29.91
CA GLN A 56 23.97 22.62 30.37
C GLN A 56 24.65 23.53 29.32
N PHE A 57 24.50 23.22 28.03
CA PHE A 57 24.99 24.09 26.96
C PHE A 57 24.32 25.47 26.98
N LEU A 58 22.99 25.52 27.16
CA LEU A 58 22.27 26.79 27.30
C LEU A 58 22.68 27.57 28.55
N GLN A 59 22.82 26.88 29.70
CA GLN A 59 23.22 27.49 30.96
C GLN A 59 24.65 28.02 30.94
N HIS A 60 25.59 27.27 30.35
CA HIS A 60 27.00 27.66 30.28
C HIS A 60 27.23 28.97 29.51
N ASN A 61 26.35 29.27 28.56
CA ASN A 61 26.43 30.43 27.69
C ASN A 61 25.41 31.52 28.03
N ASP A 62 24.71 31.42 29.16
CA ASP A 62 23.63 32.33 29.58
C ASP A 62 22.53 32.53 28.51
N LEU A 63 22.30 31.52 27.65
CA LEU A 63 21.41 31.63 26.50
C LEU A 63 19.93 31.47 26.87
N ALA A 64 19.61 30.79 27.98
CA ALA A 64 18.22 30.53 28.36
C ALA A 64 17.43 31.85 28.53
N ALA A 65 17.95 32.77 29.34
CA ALA A 65 17.32 34.07 29.56
C ALA A 65 17.24 34.93 28.27
N PHE A 66 18.26 34.86 27.42
CA PHE A 66 18.29 35.55 26.13
C PHE A 66 17.22 35.03 25.17
N ILE A 67 17.02 33.71 25.12
CA ILE A 67 16.01 33.06 24.29
C ILE A 67 14.62 33.47 24.77
N ASP A 68 14.35 33.40 26.08
CA ASP A 68 13.05 33.74 26.65
C ASP A 68 12.69 35.21 26.41
N SER A 69 13.65 36.14 26.60
CA SER A 69 13.41 37.55 26.32
C SER A 69 13.13 37.80 24.83
N THR A 70 13.87 37.12 23.95
CA THR A 70 13.74 37.30 22.50
C THR A 70 12.41 36.75 21.98
N LEU A 71 11.91 35.64 22.57
CA LEU A 71 10.64 35.03 22.18
C LEU A 71 9.43 35.74 22.82
N GLY A 72 9.58 36.28 24.03
CA GLY A 72 8.52 37.04 24.73
C GLY A 72 8.14 38.36 24.04
N GLU A 73 9.01 38.91 23.20
CA GLU A 73 8.76 40.14 22.42
C GLU A 73 7.96 39.88 21.12
N ILE A 74 7.70 38.63 20.75
CA ILE A 74 7.07 38.25 19.48
C ILE A 74 5.55 38.29 19.61
N ASN A 75 4.89 38.96 18.67
CA ASN A 75 3.44 38.83 18.50
C ASN A 75 3.12 37.66 17.55
N LYS A 76 2.26 36.72 17.98
CA LYS A 76 1.97 35.45 17.27
C LYS A 76 1.58 35.60 15.79
N GLY A 77 1.01 36.74 15.39
CA GLY A 77 0.61 37.01 14.01
C GLY A 77 1.64 37.73 13.13
N ASN A 78 2.84 38.05 13.63
CA ASN A 78 3.85 38.82 12.88
C ASN A 78 5.03 37.94 12.46
N ILE A 79 4.92 37.37 11.26
CA ILE A 79 5.92 36.47 10.66
C ILE A 79 7.32 37.12 10.64
N HIS A 80 7.42 38.40 10.26
CA HIS A 80 8.70 39.09 10.17
C HIS A 80 9.39 39.23 11.54
N GLN A 81 8.65 39.43 12.63
CA GLN A 81 9.24 39.45 13.99
C GLN A 81 9.78 38.07 14.37
N LEU A 82 9.05 37.02 14.02
CA LEU A 82 9.43 35.64 14.30
C LEU A 82 10.66 35.21 13.49
N GLU A 83 10.78 35.62 12.23
CA GLU A 83 11.98 35.37 11.40
C GLU A 83 13.23 36.02 11.99
N VAL A 84 13.13 37.29 12.39
CA VAL A 84 14.25 38.04 12.97
C VAL A 84 14.66 37.45 14.32
N ALA A 85 13.70 37.13 15.18
CA ALA A 85 13.94 36.51 16.48
C ALA A 85 14.58 35.12 16.34
N GLY A 86 14.02 34.26 15.48
CA GLY A 86 14.56 32.94 15.19
C GLY A 86 15.99 33.02 14.65
N ALA A 87 16.27 33.92 13.70
CA ALA A 87 17.61 34.11 13.16
C ALA A 87 18.62 34.57 14.24
N LYS A 88 18.22 35.50 15.12
CA LYS A 88 19.06 35.95 16.25
C LYS A 88 19.40 34.81 17.20
N ILE A 89 18.41 33.99 17.58
CA ILE A 89 18.60 32.86 18.49
C ILE A 89 19.52 31.81 17.85
N ARG A 90 19.27 31.44 16.59
CA ARG A 90 20.12 30.48 15.86
C ARG A 90 21.56 30.98 15.73
N HIS A 91 21.77 32.26 15.46
CA HIS A 91 23.10 32.84 15.41
C HIS A 91 23.83 32.75 16.77
N ALA A 92 23.15 33.07 17.86
CA ALA A 92 23.71 32.95 19.21
C ALA A 92 24.11 31.50 19.55
N LEU A 93 23.25 30.53 19.23
CA LEU A 93 23.51 29.10 19.44
C LEU A 93 24.73 28.59 18.66
N LEU A 94 24.96 29.09 17.44
CA LEU A 94 26.11 28.69 16.63
C LEU A 94 27.44 29.25 17.19
N GLN A 95 27.41 30.44 17.81
CA GLN A 95 28.59 31.09 18.41
C GLN A 95 28.91 30.58 19.82
N ALA A 96 27.95 29.97 20.51
CA ALA A 96 28.13 29.47 21.88
C ALA A 96 29.18 28.36 22.01
N GLU A 97 29.82 28.26 23.17
CA GLU A 97 30.85 27.27 23.48
C GLU A 97 30.25 26.02 24.14
N PHE A 98 30.82 24.84 23.87
CA PHE A 98 30.39 23.62 24.55
C PHE A 98 30.87 23.61 26.00
N PRO A 99 30.08 23.08 26.95
CA PRO A 99 30.49 23.04 28.35
C PRO A 99 31.74 22.15 28.55
N PRO A 100 32.57 22.41 29.57
CA PRO A 100 33.78 21.63 29.83
C PRO A 100 33.51 20.12 29.93
N GLY A 101 34.32 19.32 29.25
CA GLY A 101 34.20 17.86 29.18
C GLY A 101 33.24 17.33 28.11
N PHE A 102 32.35 18.16 27.53
CA PHE A 102 31.45 17.71 26.45
C PHE A 102 32.22 17.24 25.21
N ILE A 103 33.21 18.02 24.79
CA ILE A 103 34.03 17.72 23.60
C ILE A 103 34.80 16.41 23.82
N ASP A 104 35.39 16.22 25.00
CA ASP A 104 36.15 15.02 25.34
C ASP A 104 35.27 13.76 25.28
N GLU A 105 34.06 13.81 25.85
CA GLU A 105 33.14 12.68 25.81
C GLU A 105 32.65 12.35 24.39
N VAL A 106 32.36 13.37 23.57
CA VAL A 106 31.97 13.18 22.17
C VAL A 106 33.14 12.65 21.34
N ALA A 107 34.36 13.15 21.57
CA ALA A 107 35.57 12.68 20.91
C ALA A 107 35.86 11.22 21.25
N ASP A 108 35.79 10.87 22.54
CA ASP A 108 35.93 9.48 23.00
C ASP A 108 34.94 8.57 22.28
N ALA A 109 33.64 8.92 22.30
CA ALA A 109 32.57 8.15 21.65
C ALA A 109 32.78 8.01 20.13
N TYR A 110 33.19 9.10 19.46
CA TYR A 110 33.47 9.09 18.02
C TYR A 110 34.71 8.24 17.68
N HIS A 111 35.77 8.32 18.47
CA HIS A 111 36.94 7.46 18.30
C HIS A 111 36.66 5.98 18.55
N GLU A 112 35.64 5.62 19.34
CA GLU A 112 35.19 4.23 19.43
C GLU A 112 34.58 3.75 18.11
N LEU A 113 33.76 4.59 17.48
CA LEU A 113 33.23 4.30 16.15
C LEU A 113 34.36 4.19 15.12
N GLU A 114 35.39 5.04 15.18
CA GLU A 114 36.55 4.92 14.30
C GLU A 114 37.35 3.63 14.51
N ARG A 115 37.42 3.13 15.75
CA ARG A 115 38.06 1.84 16.04
C ARG A 115 37.28 0.67 15.44
N GLU A 116 35.96 0.78 15.36
CA GLU A 116 35.08 -0.26 14.81
C GLU A 116 34.98 -0.21 13.28
N TYR A 117 34.80 0.99 12.71
CA TYR A 117 34.48 1.19 11.29
C TYR A 117 35.61 1.82 10.46
N GLY A 118 36.71 2.25 11.09
CA GLY A 118 37.88 2.85 10.45
C GLY A 118 38.03 4.36 10.67
N HIS A 119 39.21 4.90 10.39
CA HIS A 119 39.50 6.33 10.53
C HIS A 119 38.57 7.21 9.67
N HIS A 120 38.18 8.37 10.19
CA HIS A 120 37.25 9.32 9.55
C HIS A 120 35.88 8.71 9.23
N THR A 121 35.38 7.88 10.14
CA THR A 121 34.07 7.24 10.01
C THR A 121 32.96 8.26 9.75
N ASP A 122 32.21 8.03 8.68
CA ASP A 122 31.05 8.80 8.26
C ASP A 122 29.83 8.49 9.14
N VAL A 123 29.20 9.54 9.67
CA VAL A 123 28.05 9.47 10.59
C VAL A 123 26.87 10.34 10.13
N ALA A 124 25.66 9.88 10.43
CA ALA A 124 24.43 10.65 10.39
C ALA A 124 24.25 11.34 11.74
N VAL A 125 23.91 12.62 11.71
CA VAL A 125 23.61 13.41 12.91
C VAL A 125 22.15 13.83 12.84
N ARG A 126 21.35 13.29 13.77
CA ARG A 126 19.90 13.46 13.80
C ARG A 126 19.44 14.13 15.08
N SER A 127 18.37 14.87 14.96
CA SER A 127 17.63 15.48 16.05
C SER A 127 16.63 14.48 16.66
N SER A 128 16.54 14.48 17.98
CA SER A 128 15.62 13.64 18.77
C SER A 128 15.09 14.46 19.94
N ALA A 129 13.86 14.97 19.83
CA ALA A 129 13.30 15.84 20.88
C ALA A 129 12.57 15.03 21.95
N THR A 130 12.55 15.54 23.19
CA THR A 130 11.85 14.89 24.32
C THR A 130 10.32 14.97 24.23
N ALA A 131 9.80 15.88 23.40
CA ALA A 131 8.37 16.11 23.20
C ALA A 131 7.84 15.58 21.86
N GLU A 132 8.67 14.84 21.09
CA GLU A 132 8.38 14.40 19.73
C GLU A 132 7.30 13.30 19.65
N ASP A 133 7.11 12.53 20.72
CA ASP A 133 6.18 11.39 20.79
C ASP A 133 4.89 11.70 21.57
N LEU A 134 4.58 12.98 21.84
CA LEU A 134 3.32 13.33 22.49
C LEU A 134 2.14 12.97 21.56
N PRO A 135 1.06 12.32 22.05
CA PRO A 135 -0.05 11.83 21.23
C PRO A 135 -0.66 12.85 20.27
N ASP A 136 -0.61 14.14 20.62
CA ASP A 136 -1.20 15.25 19.87
C ASP A 136 -0.16 16.11 19.11
N ALA A 137 1.11 15.67 19.03
CA ALA A 137 2.19 16.47 18.45
C ALA A 137 3.08 15.67 17.47
N SER A 138 2.74 15.68 16.18
CA SER A 138 3.65 15.21 15.13
C SER A 138 4.65 16.32 14.77
N PHE A 139 5.89 16.24 15.26
CA PHE A 139 7.00 17.09 14.79
C PHE A 139 7.62 16.55 13.48
N ALA A 140 6.87 15.75 12.71
CA ALA A 140 7.37 15.07 11.53
C ALA A 140 7.93 16.09 10.51
N GLY A 141 9.18 15.85 10.08
CA GLY A 141 9.87 16.69 9.11
C GLY A 141 10.20 18.12 9.58
N GLN A 142 10.14 18.43 10.88
CA GLN A 142 10.48 19.77 11.42
C GLN A 142 11.95 19.96 11.76
N GLN A 143 12.69 18.88 11.94
CA GLN A 143 14.01 18.91 12.55
C GLN A 143 15.08 18.44 11.56
N GLU A 144 16.24 19.08 11.59
CA GLU A 144 17.28 18.87 10.61
C GLU A 144 18.00 17.53 10.83
N THR A 145 18.21 16.80 9.74
CA THR A 145 19.07 15.62 9.65
C THR A 145 20.25 15.95 8.76
N TYR A 146 21.45 15.62 9.23
CA TYR A 146 22.69 15.83 8.49
C TYR A 146 23.34 14.48 8.19
N LEU A 147 23.61 14.23 6.90
CA LEU A 147 24.15 12.97 6.40
C LEU A 147 25.60 13.16 5.94
N ASN A 148 26.39 12.08 5.99
CA ASN A 148 27.80 12.06 5.55
C ASN A 148 28.68 13.09 6.28
N VAL A 149 28.53 13.18 7.61
CA VAL A 149 29.41 13.99 8.47
C VAL A 149 30.66 13.19 8.79
N SER A 150 31.85 13.76 8.59
CA SER A 150 33.12 13.06 8.84
C SER A 150 34.14 13.98 9.51
N GLY A 151 34.76 13.48 10.58
CA GLY A 151 35.71 14.22 11.41
C GLY A 151 35.04 14.93 12.59
N LEU A 152 35.78 14.99 13.70
CA LEU A 152 35.30 15.51 14.98
C LEU A 152 34.85 16.98 14.92
N ASP A 153 35.64 17.84 14.26
CA ASP A 153 35.31 19.28 14.16
C ASP A 153 33.99 19.50 13.40
N GLN A 154 33.78 18.74 12.32
CA GLN A 154 32.55 18.81 11.54
C GLN A 154 31.37 18.28 12.36
N LEU A 155 31.56 17.17 13.08
CA LEU A 155 30.55 16.60 13.98
C LEU A 155 30.11 17.62 15.04
N LEU A 156 31.05 18.24 15.74
CA LEU A 156 30.76 19.25 16.77
C LEU A 156 30.01 20.46 16.21
N TRP A 157 30.39 20.92 15.01
CA TRP A 157 29.68 22.01 14.33
C TRP A 157 28.25 21.62 13.94
N ILE A 158 28.05 20.40 13.44
CA ILE A 158 26.72 19.88 13.11
C ILE A 158 25.86 19.72 14.37
N CYS A 159 26.42 19.27 15.50
CA CYS A 159 25.70 19.21 16.78
C CYS A 159 25.14 20.60 17.17
N LYS A 160 25.90 21.68 16.98
CA LYS A 160 25.40 23.05 17.20
C LYS A 160 24.28 23.43 16.24
N LYS A 161 24.39 23.04 14.96
CA LYS A 161 23.31 23.28 13.99
C LYS A 161 22.02 22.57 14.38
N VAL A 162 22.12 21.33 14.85
CA VAL A 162 20.97 20.58 15.35
C VAL A 162 20.37 21.26 16.58
N TYR A 163 21.17 21.76 17.53
CA TYR A 163 20.63 22.60 18.62
C TYR A 163 19.95 23.88 18.11
N ALA A 164 20.51 24.54 17.09
CA ALA A 164 19.90 25.70 16.47
C ALA A 164 18.59 25.36 15.72
N SER A 165 18.42 24.13 15.22
CA SER A 165 17.22 23.74 14.47
C SER A 165 15.96 23.72 15.33
N LEU A 166 16.08 23.66 16.66
CA LEU A 166 14.95 23.80 17.57
C LEU A 166 14.28 25.19 17.46
N TYR A 167 15.03 26.19 17.01
CA TYR A 167 14.57 27.57 16.85
C TYR A 167 14.48 27.99 15.38
N THR A 168 14.18 27.05 14.48
CA THR A 168 13.66 27.40 13.15
C THR A 168 12.33 28.13 13.30
N ASN A 169 12.00 28.95 12.30
CA ASN A 169 10.77 29.74 12.31
C ASN A 169 9.54 28.82 12.51
N ARG A 170 9.54 27.68 11.82
CA ARG A 170 8.51 26.64 11.93
C ARG A 170 8.42 26.05 13.34
N ALA A 171 9.53 25.64 13.93
CA ALA A 171 9.54 25.02 15.27
C ALA A 171 9.12 26.01 16.38
N ILE A 172 9.37 27.31 16.20
CA ILE A 172 8.87 28.35 17.12
C ILE A 172 7.36 28.52 16.94
N SER A 173 6.88 28.69 15.71
CA SER A 173 5.44 28.86 15.42
C SER A 173 4.62 27.68 15.96
N TYR A 174 5.06 26.46 15.69
CA TYR A 174 4.38 25.24 16.14
C TYR A 174 4.22 25.18 17.66
N ARG A 175 5.28 25.52 18.41
CA ARG A 175 5.24 25.55 19.88
C ARG A 175 4.30 26.63 20.41
N MET A 176 4.28 27.80 19.77
CA MET A 176 3.36 28.89 20.11
C MET A 176 1.89 28.54 19.86
N ASP A 177 1.60 27.78 18.79
CA ASP A 177 0.25 27.35 18.42
C ASP A 177 -0.29 26.26 19.35
N LYS A 178 0.57 25.32 19.76
CA LYS A 178 0.24 24.27 20.73
C LYS A 178 0.25 24.75 22.18
N GLY A 179 0.76 25.96 22.44
CA GLY A 179 0.85 26.53 23.78
C GLY A 179 1.92 25.87 24.66
N PHE A 180 2.98 25.31 24.06
CA PHE A 180 4.10 24.76 24.82
C PHE A 180 5.00 25.87 25.34
N GLU A 181 5.37 25.81 26.62
CA GLU A 181 6.41 26.66 27.19
C GLU A 181 7.76 26.33 26.54
N HIS A 182 8.52 27.36 26.16
CA HIS A 182 9.72 27.20 25.32
C HIS A 182 10.89 26.54 26.06
N ASP A 183 10.86 26.55 27.40
CA ASP A 183 11.85 26.00 28.31
C ASP A 183 11.67 24.48 28.57
N GLN A 184 10.51 23.90 28.25
CA GLN A 184 10.20 22.49 28.50
C GLN A 184 10.71 21.53 27.42
N VAL A 185 11.05 22.04 26.23
CA VAL A 185 11.49 21.21 25.11
C VAL A 185 13.02 21.14 25.07
N ALA A 186 13.57 19.98 25.40
CA ALA A 186 14.99 19.70 25.25
C ALA A 186 15.26 18.81 24.02
N LEU A 187 16.44 18.96 23.45
CA LEU A 187 16.86 18.22 22.26
C LEU A 187 18.06 17.33 22.57
N SER A 188 18.01 16.10 22.08
CA SER A 188 19.12 15.16 22.01
C SER A 188 19.62 15.06 20.58
N VAL A 189 20.92 14.87 20.42
CA VAL A 189 21.57 14.65 19.12
C VAL A 189 21.98 13.19 19.03
N GLY A 190 21.39 12.44 18.10
CA GLY A 190 21.80 11.09 17.75
C GLY A 190 22.92 11.12 16.71
N VAL A 191 24.04 10.46 17.01
CA VAL A 191 25.19 10.28 16.11
C VAL A 191 25.27 8.80 15.77
N GLN A 192 24.93 8.44 14.54
CA GLN A 192 24.84 7.06 14.08
C GLN A 192 25.78 6.81 12.90
N LYS A 193 26.44 5.65 12.85
CA LYS A 193 27.21 5.23 11.67
C LYS A 193 26.35 5.28 10.40
N MET A 194 26.85 5.93 9.35
CA MET A 194 26.21 5.90 8.03
C MET A 194 26.29 4.51 7.39
N VAL A 195 25.17 4.07 6.84
CA VAL A 195 25.11 2.92 5.93
C VAL A 195 25.41 3.40 4.52
N ARG A 196 26.18 2.64 3.72
CA ARG A 196 26.58 3.04 2.36
C ARG A 196 25.47 2.84 1.32
N SER A 197 24.25 3.27 1.63
CA SER A 197 23.12 3.22 0.70
C SER A 197 23.21 4.25 -0.43
N ASP A 198 24.16 5.20 -0.34
CA ASP A 198 24.57 6.04 -1.49
C ASP A 198 24.99 5.18 -2.70
N LYS A 199 25.49 3.97 -2.45
CA LYS A 199 25.86 2.96 -3.46
C LYS A 199 24.87 1.79 -3.56
N GLY A 200 23.76 1.87 -2.84
CA GLY A 200 22.76 0.81 -2.75
C GLY A 200 21.36 1.39 -2.83
N SER A 201 20.52 1.04 -1.87
CA SER A 201 19.11 1.44 -1.83
C SER A 201 18.66 1.66 -0.40
N SER A 202 17.57 2.38 -0.23
CA SER A 202 16.97 2.65 1.07
C SER A 202 15.51 3.00 0.89
N GLY A 203 14.77 3.03 2.00
CA GLY A 203 13.37 3.42 1.97
C GLY A 203 12.69 3.26 3.32
N VAL A 204 11.38 3.06 3.27
CA VAL A 204 10.51 3.04 4.45
C VAL A 204 9.64 1.78 4.42
N MET A 205 9.28 1.26 5.59
CA MET A 205 8.35 0.15 5.76
C MET A 205 7.27 0.52 6.76
N PHE A 206 6.06 0.04 6.51
CA PHE A 206 4.95 0.10 7.45
C PHE A 206 4.50 -1.32 7.75
N THR A 207 4.23 -1.62 9.02
CA THR A 207 3.74 -2.93 9.44
C THR A 207 2.22 -3.04 9.29
N LEU A 208 1.62 -2.28 8.39
CA LEU A 208 0.24 -2.40 7.95
C LEU A 208 0.09 -1.75 6.58
N ASP A 209 -1.04 -1.97 5.92
CA ASP A 209 -1.43 -1.17 4.77
C ASP A 209 -1.88 0.21 5.24
N THR A 210 -1.15 1.26 4.85
CA THR A 210 -1.40 2.63 5.33
C THR A 210 -2.69 3.24 4.78
N GLU A 211 -3.28 2.68 3.72
CA GLU A 211 -4.55 3.15 3.17
C GLU A 211 -5.75 2.57 3.91
N SER A 212 -5.84 1.25 4.01
CA SER A 212 -6.98 0.54 4.60
C SER A 212 -6.85 0.28 6.10
N GLY A 213 -5.62 0.33 6.65
CA GLY A 213 -5.32 -0.11 8.02
C GLY A 213 -5.23 -1.63 8.15
N PHE A 214 -5.22 -2.38 7.04
CA PHE A 214 -5.12 -3.85 7.07
C PHE A 214 -3.78 -4.30 7.68
N ARG A 215 -3.86 -5.02 8.80
CA ARG A 215 -2.73 -5.25 9.70
C ARG A 215 -1.85 -6.43 9.32
N ASP A 216 -2.32 -7.34 8.47
CA ASP A 216 -1.62 -8.59 8.18
C ASP A 216 -0.64 -8.46 6.99
N VAL A 217 -0.26 -7.23 6.62
CA VAL A 217 0.70 -6.96 5.55
C VAL A 217 1.83 -6.03 6.02
N VAL A 218 3.01 -6.19 5.45
CA VAL A 218 4.08 -5.19 5.51
C VAL A 218 4.15 -4.49 4.16
N LEU A 219 3.99 -3.17 4.17
CA LEU A 219 4.22 -2.29 3.03
C LEU A 219 5.68 -1.86 3.03
N ILE A 220 6.42 -2.10 1.96
CA ILE A 220 7.83 -1.74 1.82
C ILE A 220 7.98 -0.82 0.61
N THR A 221 8.58 0.35 0.80
CA THR A 221 8.97 1.23 -0.30
C THR A 221 10.49 1.36 -0.37
N GLY A 222 11.02 1.56 -1.58
CA GLY A 222 12.47 1.67 -1.80
C GLY A 222 12.86 2.47 -3.04
N ALA A 223 13.99 3.17 -2.95
CA ALA A 223 14.65 3.81 -4.08
C ALA A 223 16.18 3.70 -3.94
N TYR A 224 16.92 4.06 -5.00
CA TYR A 224 18.38 4.10 -4.96
C TYR A 224 18.89 5.30 -4.16
N GLY A 225 20.06 5.15 -3.54
CA GLY A 225 20.73 6.21 -2.77
C GLY A 225 20.31 6.27 -1.30
N LEU A 226 20.59 7.40 -0.65
CA LEU A 226 20.22 7.68 0.74
C LEU A 226 18.70 7.90 0.89
N GLY A 227 18.16 7.52 2.05
CA GLY A 227 16.70 7.37 2.27
C GLY A 227 15.93 8.67 2.37
N GLU A 228 16.63 9.80 2.54
CA GLU A 228 16.04 11.13 2.69
C GLU A 228 15.07 11.45 1.54
N ASN A 229 15.41 11.11 0.29
CA ASN A 229 14.53 11.36 -0.85
C ASN A 229 13.21 10.59 -0.77
N VAL A 230 13.20 9.39 -0.19
CA VAL A 230 11.98 8.56 -0.04
C VAL A 230 11.12 9.13 1.09
N VAL A 231 11.74 9.46 2.23
CA VAL A 231 11.06 10.03 3.40
C VAL A 231 10.42 11.39 3.06
N GLN A 232 11.15 12.25 2.33
CA GLN A 232 10.65 13.55 1.90
C GLN A 232 9.65 13.47 0.74
N GLY A 233 9.53 12.32 0.06
CA GLY A 233 8.71 12.19 -1.15
C GLY A 233 9.30 12.86 -2.40
N ALA A 234 10.60 13.15 -2.40
CA ALA A 234 11.32 13.73 -3.54
C ALA A 234 11.46 12.76 -4.72
N VAL A 235 11.26 11.46 -4.50
CA VAL A 235 11.31 10.41 -5.51
C VAL A 235 10.07 9.52 -5.44
N ASN A 236 9.64 8.99 -6.58
CA ASN A 236 8.61 7.96 -6.68
C ASN A 236 9.27 6.57 -6.50
N PRO A 237 9.10 5.90 -5.33
CA PRO A 237 9.81 4.67 -5.02
C PRO A 237 9.10 3.43 -5.60
N ASP A 238 9.85 2.33 -5.66
CA ASP A 238 9.27 0.98 -5.76
C ASP A 238 8.43 0.68 -4.52
N GLU A 239 7.44 -0.19 -4.68
CA GLU A 239 6.52 -0.58 -3.61
C GLU A 239 6.27 -2.09 -3.64
N PHE A 240 6.29 -2.72 -2.46
CA PHE A 240 6.09 -4.15 -2.26
C PHE A 240 5.15 -4.40 -1.09
N HIS A 241 4.32 -5.43 -1.20
CA HIS A 241 3.43 -5.89 -0.12
C HIS A 241 3.78 -7.32 0.26
N VAL A 242 3.97 -7.59 1.55
CA VAL A 242 4.31 -8.93 2.06
C VAL A 242 3.31 -9.37 3.12
N PHE A 243 2.66 -10.52 2.91
CA PHE A 243 1.66 -11.05 3.84
C PHE A 243 2.32 -11.69 5.08
N LYS A 244 2.05 -11.14 6.27
CA LYS A 244 2.73 -11.53 7.51
C LYS A 244 2.45 -12.99 7.94
N PRO A 245 1.21 -13.50 7.96
CA PRO A 245 0.94 -14.85 8.44
C PRO A 245 1.70 -15.93 7.65
N ALA A 246 1.72 -15.81 6.31
CA ALA A 246 2.47 -16.73 5.47
C ALA A 246 4.00 -16.55 5.63
N LEU A 247 4.48 -15.33 5.83
CA LEU A 247 5.90 -15.07 6.10
C LEU A 247 6.35 -15.76 7.40
N LYS A 248 5.55 -15.66 8.46
CA LYS A 248 5.79 -16.36 9.74
C LYS A 248 5.76 -17.88 9.59
N ALA A 249 4.98 -18.40 8.65
CA ALA A 249 4.96 -19.81 8.27
C ALA A 249 6.13 -20.26 7.37
N GLY A 250 7.11 -19.38 7.11
CA GLY A 250 8.30 -19.68 6.30
C GLY A 250 8.04 -19.72 4.78
N LYS A 251 6.94 -19.12 4.33
CA LYS A 251 6.59 -18.99 2.90
C LYS A 251 7.19 -17.72 2.31
N ARG A 252 6.98 -17.50 1.00
CA ARG A 252 7.50 -16.34 0.25
C ARG A 252 6.36 -15.46 -0.29
N PRO A 253 5.60 -14.75 0.55
CA PRO A 253 4.34 -14.13 0.16
C PRO A 253 4.51 -12.67 -0.27
N VAL A 254 5.31 -12.41 -1.31
CA VAL A 254 5.31 -11.09 -1.96
C VAL A 254 4.05 -11.01 -2.83
N ILE A 255 3.01 -10.35 -2.32
CA ILE A 255 1.66 -10.36 -2.90
C ILE A 255 1.37 -9.17 -3.82
N ALA A 256 2.22 -8.14 -3.83
CA ALA A 256 2.14 -7.08 -4.82
C ALA A 256 3.52 -6.44 -5.04
N ARG A 257 3.80 -6.02 -6.29
CA ARG A 257 4.95 -5.19 -6.63
C ARG A 257 4.56 -4.07 -7.58
N HIS A 258 5.07 -2.87 -7.33
CA HIS A 258 4.90 -1.73 -8.22
C HIS A 258 6.26 -1.06 -8.46
N LEU A 259 6.62 -0.93 -9.74
CA LEU A 259 7.88 -0.34 -10.16
C LEU A 259 7.76 1.19 -10.14
N GLY A 260 8.54 1.84 -9.28
CA GLY A 260 8.63 3.29 -9.20
C GLY A 260 9.56 3.87 -10.27
N GLU A 261 9.32 5.13 -10.61
CA GLU A 261 10.11 5.86 -11.61
C GLU A 261 11.60 5.98 -11.19
N LYS A 262 11.85 6.18 -9.89
CA LYS A 262 13.18 6.32 -9.28
C LYS A 262 14.09 7.32 -10.03
N ALA A 263 13.56 8.49 -10.40
CA ALA A 263 14.26 9.43 -11.30
C ALA A 263 15.58 9.98 -10.74
N ILE A 264 15.67 10.17 -9.43
CA ILE A 264 16.84 10.74 -8.74
C ILE A 264 17.26 9.85 -7.55
N LYS A 265 18.56 9.90 -7.22
CA LYS A 265 19.14 9.28 -6.02
C LYS A 265 20.05 10.26 -5.30
N MET A 266 20.01 10.23 -3.97
CA MET A 266 20.92 11.03 -3.14
C MET A 266 22.21 10.25 -2.89
N VAL A 267 23.34 10.88 -3.21
CA VAL A 267 24.68 10.29 -3.06
C VAL A 267 25.60 11.24 -2.28
N TYR A 268 26.78 10.76 -1.88
CA TYR A 268 27.77 11.62 -1.24
C TYR A 268 28.28 12.66 -2.24
N ALA A 269 28.42 13.90 -1.77
CA ALA A 269 29.04 14.95 -2.57
C ALA A 269 30.54 14.66 -2.78
N SER A 270 31.07 15.03 -3.95
CA SER A 270 32.51 14.96 -4.19
C SER A 270 33.24 16.01 -3.35
N LYS A 271 34.47 15.71 -2.91
CA LYS A 271 35.28 16.64 -2.10
C LYS A 271 35.57 17.99 -2.78
N ASP A 272 35.39 18.06 -4.10
CA ASP A 272 35.62 19.26 -4.92
C ASP A 272 34.44 20.25 -4.88
N GLN A 273 33.27 19.84 -4.38
CA GLN A 273 32.12 20.73 -4.19
C GLN A 273 32.15 21.33 -2.77
N GLN A 274 32.57 22.58 -2.67
CA GLN A 274 32.58 23.30 -1.38
C GLN A 274 31.16 23.53 -0.86
N GLY A 275 30.81 22.88 0.25
CA GLY A 275 29.72 23.29 1.14
C GLY A 275 28.55 22.33 1.32
N THR A 276 28.41 21.28 0.50
CA THR A 276 27.34 20.27 0.62
C THR A 276 27.92 18.88 0.87
N MET A 277 27.34 18.12 1.81
CA MET A 277 27.82 16.76 2.17
C MET A 277 27.17 15.67 1.30
N THR A 278 26.02 15.96 0.73
CA THR A 278 25.25 15.09 -0.17
C THR A 278 24.77 15.87 -1.38
N GLN A 279 24.44 15.16 -2.45
CA GLN A 279 23.88 15.73 -3.67
C GLN A 279 22.90 14.77 -4.32
N ASN A 280 21.90 15.31 -5.02
CA ASN A 280 20.99 14.53 -5.84
C ASN A 280 21.53 14.39 -7.26
N VAL A 281 21.53 13.16 -7.78
CA VAL A 281 21.94 12.84 -9.15
C VAL A 281 20.83 12.06 -9.84
N ALA A 282 20.75 12.19 -11.17
CA ALA A 282 19.81 11.41 -11.96
C ALA A 282 20.19 9.92 -11.94
N VAL A 283 19.20 9.05 -11.87
CA VAL A 283 19.38 7.60 -11.96
C VAL A 283 19.44 7.20 -13.44
N ALA A 284 20.37 6.30 -13.78
CA ALA A 284 20.49 5.80 -15.14
C ALA A 284 19.20 5.10 -15.58
N ARG A 285 18.82 5.26 -16.86
CA ARG A 285 17.57 4.69 -17.37
C ARG A 285 17.47 3.17 -17.15
N GLU A 286 18.57 2.45 -17.31
CA GLU A 286 18.61 1.00 -17.09
C GLU A 286 18.34 0.60 -15.63
N GLU A 287 18.78 1.41 -14.66
CA GLU A 287 18.51 1.20 -13.24
C GLU A 287 17.04 1.52 -12.89
N ARG A 288 16.45 2.54 -13.53
CA ARG A 288 15.05 2.95 -13.33
C ARG A 288 14.06 1.86 -13.76
N GLU A 289 14.40 1.10 -14.80
CA GLU A 289 13.58 0.02 -15.35
C GLU A 289 13.68 -1.30 -14.54
N ARG A 290 14.36 -1.29 -13.38
CA ARG A 290 14.51 -2.43 -12.46
C ARG A 290 14.04 -2.08 -11.06
N PHE A 291 13.61 -3.09 -10.30
CA PHE A 291 13.38 -2.96 -8.86
C PHE A 291 14.70 -2.72 -8.13
N CYS A 292 14.72 -1.81 -7.16
CA CYS A 292 15.91 -1.43 -6.40
C CYS A 292 16.39 -2.51 -5.43
N ILE A 293 15.50 -3.43 -5.04
CA ILE A 293 15.77 -4.56 -4.17
C ILE A 293 15.14 -5.85 -4.73
N SER A 294 15.74 -6.98 -4.39
CA SER A 294 15.30 -8.32 -4.76
C SER A 294 14.21 -8.87 -3.83
N ASP A 295 13.51 -9.91 -4.25
CA ASP A 295 12.50 -10.58 -3.41
C ASP A 295 13.07 -11.11 -2.09
N ASP A 296 14.30 -11.62 -2.07
CA ASP A 296 14.93 -12.10 -0.83
C ASP A 296 15.15 -10.96 0.16
N GLU A 297 15.57 -9.79 -0.35
CA GLU A 297 15.74 -8.59 0.45
C GLU A 297 14.40 -8.04 0.95
N VAL A 298 13.35 -8.06 0.10
CA VAL A 298 11.97 -7.71 0.49
C VAL A 298 11.48 -8.61 1.63
N LEU A 299 11.70 -9.93 1.55
CA LEU A 299 11.29 -10.87 2.59
C LEU A 299 12.09 -10.69 3.88
N GLN A 300 13.41 -10.43 3.78
CA GLN A 300 14.25 -10.16 4.95
C GLN A 300 13.84 -8.86 5.66
N LEU A 301 13.57 -7.80 4.90
CA LEU A 301 13.02 -6.54 5.41
C LEU A 301 11.68 -6.73 6.10
N ALA A 302 10.77 -7.52 5.51
CA ALA A 302 9.48 -7.84 6.12
C ALA A 302 9.63 -8.65 7.43
N GLN A 303 10.64 -9.53 7.52
CA GLN A 303 10.97 -10.24 8.76
C GLN A 303 11.45 -9.27 9.84
N PHE A 304 12.36 -8.34 9.50
CA PHE A 304 12.78 -7.29 10.44
C PHE A 304 11.59 -6.47 10.94
N ALA A 305 10.69 -6.09 10.03
CA ALA A 305 9.50 -5.32 10.35
C ALA A 305 8.56 -6.06 11.32
N CYS A 306 8.34 -7.37 11.11
CA CYS A 306 7.54 -8.20 12.02
C CYS A 306 8.19 -8.31 13.42
N VAL A 307 9.50 -8.52 13.50
CA VAL A 307 10.23 -8.63 14.78
C VAL A 307 10.18 -7.31 15.56
N ILE A 308 10.30 -6.18 14.86
CA ILE A 308 10.19 -4.84 15.46
C ILE A 308 8.75 -4.61 15.97
N GLU A 309 7.73 -4.90 15.15
CA GLU A 309 6.33 -4.74 15.55
C GLU A 309 5.97 -5.58 16.79
N GLU A 310 6.39 -6.84 16.83
CA GLU A 310 6.16 -7.73 17.97
C GLU A 310 6.80 -7.16 19.24
N HIS A 311 8.07 -6.73 19.15
CA HIS A 311 8.79 -6.15 20.30
C HIS A 311 8.11 -4.89 20.85
N TYR A 312 7.72 -3.96 19.99
CA TYR A 312 7.07 -2.72 20.43
C TYR A 312 5.62 -2.93 20.86
N SER A 313 4.94 -3.95 20.34
CA SER A 313 3.63 -4.39 20.81
C SER A 313 3.71 -4.97 22.23
N ASP A 314 4.73 -5.79 22.50
CA ASP A 314 4.99 -6.36 23.82
C ASP A 314 5.27 -5.27 24.86
N ILE A 315 6.10 -4.27 24.52
CA ILE A 315 6.36 -3.11 25.40
C ILE A 315 5.08 -2.32 25.67
N ALA A 316 4.24 -2.12 24.66
CA ALA A 316 3.02 -1.34 24.79
C ALA A 316 1.85 -2.10 25.46
N GLY A 317 1.94 -3.43 25.57
CA GLY A 317 0.85 -4.29 26.05
C GLY A 317 -0.34 -4.39 25.10
N GLN A 318 -0.22 -3.87 23.88
CA GLN A 318 -1.24 -3.88 22.84
C GLN A 318 -0.58 -3.83 21.46
N THR A 319 -1.28 -4.27 20.41
CA THR A 319 -0.78 -4.21 19.04
C THR A 319 -0.35 -2.79 18.68
N ARG A 320 0.91 -2.65 18.27
CA ARG A 320 1.50 -1.36 17.93
C ARG A 320 2.16 -1.42 16.55
N PRO A 321 1.44 -0.99 15.50
CA PRO A 321 2.02 -0.90 14.16
C PRO A 321 3.17 0.10 14.13
N MET A 322 4.13 -0.12 13.24
CA MET A 322 5.41 0.59 13.19
C MET A 322 5.68 1.17 11.80
N ASP A 323 6.27 2.36 11.79
CA ASP A 323 6.90 3.07 10.67
C ASP A 323 8.43 2.94 10.82
N ILE A 324 9.10 2.34 9.83
CA ILE A 324 10.49 1.87 9.92
C ILE A 324 11.29 2.35 8.72
N GLU A 325 12.41 3.01 8.95
CA GLU A 325 13.35 3.39 7.90
C GLU A 325 14.47 2.34 7.77
N TRP A 326 14.82 1.99 6.53
CA TRP A 326 15.84 0.98 6.24
C TRP A 326 16.83 1.43 5.17
N ALA A 327 18.02 0.83 5.20
CA ALA A 327 19.09 1.08 4.26
C ALA A 327 19.85 -0.20 3.90
N LYS A 328 20.12 -0.41 2.61
CA LYS A 328 21.00 -1.45 2.08
C LYS A 328 22.38 -0.86 1.85
N ASP A 329 23.39 -1.42 2.49
CA ASP A 329 24.77 -1.05 2.27
C ASP A 329 25.26 -1.52 0.89
N GLY A 330 25.67 -0.60 0.02
CA GLY A 330 26.14 -0.93 -1.33
C GLY A 330 27.53 -1.58 -1.39
N LEU A 331 28.27 -1.65 -0.28
CA LEU A 331 29.57 -2.33 -0.19
C LEU A 331 29.43 -3.75 0.34
N THR A 332 28.60 -3.94 1.37
CA THR A 332 28.42 -5.27 2.02
C THR A 332 27.17 -6.01 1.56
N ASN A 333 26.23 -5.33 0.89
CA ASN A 333 24.88 -5.80 0.57
C ASN A 333 24.03 -6.18 1.80
N GLN A 334 24.43 -5.75 2.99
CA GLN A 334 23.65 -6.00 4.20
C GLN A 334 22.53 -4.96 4.36
N LEU A 335 21.40 -5.40 4.91
CA LEU A 335 20.24 -4.57 5.22
C LEU A 335 20.30 -4.11 6.68
N TYR A 336 20.04 -2.83 6.90
CA TYR A 336 20.04 -2.19 8.20
C TYR A 336 18.73 -1.44 8.44
N ILE A 337 18.29 -1.41 9.69
CA ILE A 337 17.22 -0.55 10.18
C ILE A 337 17.87 0.70 10.77
N VAL A 338 17.50 1.87 10.24
CA VAL A 338 18.11 3.16 10.61
C VAL A 338 17.22 4.01 11.49
N GLN A 339 15.92 3.69 11.57
CA GLN A 339 14.96 4.31 12.49
C GLN A 339 13.71 3.41 12.60
N ALA A 340 13.03 3.44 13.74
CA ALA A 340 11.69 2.87 13.88
C ALA A 340 10.88 3.71 14.87
N ARG A 341 9.60 3.89 14.57
CA ARG A 341 8.67 4.58 15.46
C ARG A 341 7.26 4.02 15.30
N PRO A 342 6.36 4.23 16.27
CA PRO A 342 4.96 3.86 16.10
C PRO A 342 4.32 4.56 14.91
N GLU A 343 3.49 3.84 14.16
CA GLU A 343 2.59 4.42 13.15
C GLU A 343 1.49 5.24 13.86
N THR A 344 1.11 6.40 13.32
CA THR A 344 0.28 7.40 14.03
C THR A 344 -1.13 7.58 13.48
N VAL A 345 -1.44 7.16 12.25
CA VAL A 345 -2.76 7.39 11.64
C VAL A 345 -3.75 6.33 12.12
N HIS A 346 -3.48 5.06 11.84
CA HIS A 346 -4.39 3.96 12.16
C HIS A 346 -4.33 3.56 13.63
N SER A 347 -3.26 3.90 14.35
CA SER A 347 -3.18 3.72 15.80
C SER A 347 -4.05 4.69 16.59
N GLN A 348 -4.38 5.86 16.02
CA GLN A 348 -5.21 6.90 16.65
C GLN A 348 -6.68 6.81 16.27
N LEU A 349 -6.99 6.24 15.11
CA LEU A 349 -8.38 5.99 14.69
C LEU A 349 -9.00 4.91 15.59
N LYS A 350 -9.96 5.31 16.44
CA LYS A 350 -10.89 4.35 17.06
C LYS A 350 -11.58 3.58 15.93
N SER A 351 -11.74 2.26 16.10
CA SER A 351 -12.44 1.40 15.14
C SER A 351 -13.74 2.09 14.69
N PRO A 352 -13.87 2.44 13.40
CA PRO A 352 -15.01 3.21 12.94
C PRO A 352 -16.30 2.39 13.05
N ASP A 353 -17.40 2.99 13.50
CA ASP A 353 -18.70 2.31 13.56
C ASP A 353 -19.27 2.04 12.14
N SER A 354 -18.75 2.73 11.11
CA SER A 354 -19.18 2.63 9.72
C SER A 354 -18.05 2.92 8.72
N ILE A 355 -18.06 2.25 7.56
CA ILE A 355 -17.21 2.55 6.40
C ILE A 355 -17.96 3.47 5.42
N GLU A 356 -17.26 4.41 4.81
CA GLU A 356 -17.79 5.26 3.73
C GLU A 356 -17.25 4.79 2.38
N THR A 357 -18.12 4.42 1.45
CA THR A 357 -17.76 4.05 0.08
C THR A 357 -18.15 5.17 -0.87
N TYR A 358 -17.23 5.58 -1.74
CA TYR A 358 -17.46 6.62 -2.73
C TYR A 358 -17.62 6.01 -4.12
N HIS A 359 -18.67 6.41 -4.85
CA HIS A 359 -18.92 5.93 -6.20
C HIS A 359 -19.07 7.10 -7.17
N LEU A 360 -18.20 7.17 -8.18
CA LEU A 360 -18.29 8.15 -9.23
C LEU A 360 -19.43 7.79 -10.20
N ARG A 361 -20.40 8.69 -10.41
CA ARG A 361 -21.56 8.42 -11.28
C ARG A 361 -21.24 8.57 -12.77
N GLU A 362 -20.28 9.42 -13.10
CA GLU A 362 -19.95 9.80 -14.46
C GLU A 362 -18.43 9.93 -14.61
N HIS A 363 -17.89 9.50 -15.75
CA HIS A 363 -16.47 9.63 -16.04
C HIS A 363 -16.25 10.82 -16.97
N GLY A 364 -15.33 11.71 -16.59
CA GLY A 364 -14.92 12.87 -17.38
C GLY A 364 -13.65 12.61 -18.19
N ILE A 365 -13.09 13.68 -18.76
CA ILE A 365 -11.75 13.64 -19.36
C ILE A 365 -10.72 13.56 -18.23
N VAL A 366 -9.89 12.52 -18.25
CA VAL A 366 -8.77 12.40 -17.31
C VAL A 366 -7.69 13.42 -17.69
N VAL A 367 -7.43 14.36 -16.78
CA VAL A 367 -6.39 15.39 -16.94
C VAL A 367 -5.03 14.82 -16.57
N THR A 368 -4.94 14.14 -15.43
CA THR A 368 -3.71 13.51 -14.95
C THR A 368 -4.04 12.34 -14.02
N ARG A 369 -3.02 11.53 -13.70
CA ARG A 369 -3.14 10.34 -12.85
C ARG A 369 -1.90 10.15 -12.01
N GLY A 370 -2.04 9.53 -10.85
CA GLY A 370 -0.93 9.23 -9.94
C GLY A 370 -1.30 8.13 -8.96
N LYS A 371 -0.50 7.95 -7.91
CA LYS A 371 -0.80 7.03 -6.82
C LYS A 371 -1.92 7.59 -5.96
N SER A 372 -2.96 6.80 -5.74
CA SER A 372 -4.07 7.16 -4.87
C SER A 372 -3.66 7.07 -3.40
N VAL A 373 -4.08 8.07 -2.61
CA VAL A 373 -4.00 8.14 -1.15
C VAL A 373 -5.39 8.38 -0.59
N GLY A 374 -5.81 7.51 0.33
CA GLY A 374 -7.21 7.41 0.76
C GLY A 374 -8.12 6.86 -0.35
N ARG A 375 -9.44 6.87 -0.12
CA ARG A 375 -10.43 6.31 -1.07
C ARG A 375 -11.65 7.21 -1.31
N ARG A 376 -11.47 8.50 -1.05
CA ARG A 376 -12.54 9.50 -1.18
C ARG A 376 -12.56 10.11 -2.58
N ILE A 377 -13.66 10.78 -2.88
CA ILE A 377 -13.77 11.65 -4.04
C ILE A 377 -14.04 13.06 -3.52
N ALA A 378 -13.34 14.03 -4.09
CA ALA A 378 -13.58 15.44 -3.79
C ALA A 378 -13.52 16.28 -5.06
N THR A 379 -14.26 17.38 -5.05
CA THR A 379 -14.33 18.32 -6.16
C THR A 379 -14.02 19.71 -5.63
N GLY A 380 -13.26 20.48 -6.42
CA GLY A 380 -12.94 21.86 -6.07
C GLY A 380 -12.26 22.59 -7.23
N ARG A 381 -11.94 23.86 -7.02
CA ARG A 381 -11.12 24.63 -7.96
C ARG A 381 -9.65 24.31 -7.72
N ALA A 382 -8.94 23.94 -8.77
CA ALA A 382 -7.50 23.70 -8.72
C ALA A 382 -6.77 25.00 -8.39
N ARG A 383 -5.86 24.95 -7.41
CA ARG A 383 -4.91 26.00 -7.09
C ARG A 383 -3.51 25.50 -7.34
N VAL A 384 -2.91 25.94 -8.44
CA VAL A 384 -1.58 25.51 -8.84
C VAL A 384 -0.54 26.41 -8.20
N ILE A 385 0.07 25.94 -7.12
CA ILE A 385 1.02 26.70 -6.31
C ILE A 385 2.38 26.01 -6.38
N LEU A 386 3.37 26.73 -6.90
CA LEU A 386 4.76 26.26 -7.00
C LEU A 386 5.68 26.89 -5.96
N ASP A 387 5.18 27.88 -5.22
CA ASP A 387 5.93 28.65 -4.24
C ASP A 387 5.08 28.89 -2.99
N VAL A 388 5.66 28.57 -1.83
CA VAL A 388 5.09 28.72 -0.49
C VAL A 388 4.61 30.16 -0.25
N ALA A 389 5.26 31.15 -0.87
CA ALA A 389 4.89 32.56 -0.74
C ALA A 389 3.50 32.93 -1.30
N LYS A 390 2.81 31.99 -1.99
CA LYS A 390 1.46 32.19 -2.56
C LYS A 390 0.39 31.36 -1.86
N MET A 391 0.69 30.75 -0.71
CA MET A 391 -0.23 29.90 0.04
C MET A 391 -1.54 30.57 0.45
N ASP A 392 -1.49 31.87 0.69
CA ASP A 392 -2.61 32.76 1.00
C ASP A 392 -3.67 32.87 -0.11
N THR A 393 -3.38 32.32 -1.30
CA THR A 393 -4.34 32.26 -2.42
C THR A 393 -5.30 31.07 -2.36
N VAL A 394 -5.05 30.06 -1.51
CA VAL A 394 -5.92 28.89 -1.39
C VAL A 394 -7.12 29.21 -0.51
N ALA A 395 -8.32 28.94 -1.04
CA ALA A 395 -9.56 29.08 -0.29
C ALA A 395 -10.04 27.71 0.25
N PRO A 396 -10.86 27.69 1.33
CA PRO A 396 -11.51 26.48 1.79
C PRO A 396 -12.30 25.79 0.67
N GLY A 397 -12.04 24.49 0.46
CA GLY A 397 -12.67 23.69 -0.59
C GLY A 397 -11.93 23.66 -1.93
N ASP A 398 -10.83 24.40 -2.09
CA ASP A 398 -9.97 24.32 -3.28
C ASP A 398 -9.17 23.01 -3.31
N VAL A 399 -8.79 22.56 -4.51
CA VAL A 399 -7.88 21.42 -4.72
C VAL A 399 -6.47 21.97 -4.83
N LEU A 400 -5.59 21.61 -3.89
CA LEU A 400 -4.21 22.04 -3.89
C LEU A 400 -3.42 21.24 -4.94
N VAL A 401 -2.78 21.92 -5.90
CA VAL A 401 -1.91 21.30 -6.92
C VAL A 401 -0.49 21.87 -6.81
N THR A 402 0.51 21.03 -6.57
CA THR A 402 1.90 21.47 -6.41
C THR A 402 2.93 20.41 -6.86
N ASP A 403 4.23 20.74 -6.89
CA ASP A 403 5.27 19.77 -7.24
C ASP A 403 5.51 18.77 -6.10
N ILE A 404 5.67 19.29 -4.88
CA ILE A 404 5.86 18.55 -3.64
C ILE A 404 5.32 19.39 -2.48
N THR A 405 4.79 18.74 -1.44
CA THR A 405 4.49 19.42 -0.18
C THR A 405 5.59 19.12 0.83
N ASP A 406 6.18 20.14 1.38
CA ASP A 406 6.80 20.07 2.70
C ASP A 406 5.76 20.50 3.75
N PRO A 407 6.11 20.55 5.03
CA PRO A 407 5.09 20.85 6.00
C PRO A 407 4.79 22.35 6.24
N ASP A 408 5.48 23.28 5.58
CA ASP A 408 5.02 24.68 5.55
C ASP A 408 3.63 24.77 4.88
N TRP A 409 3.24 23.75 4.12
CA TRP A 409 1.94 23.60 3.49
C TRP A 409 0.81 23.17 4.43
N GLU A 410 1.09 22.72 5.65
CA GLU A 410 0.08 22.20 6.60
C GLU A 410 -1.13 23.14 6.81
N PRO A 411 -0.97 24.48 6.98
CA PRO A 411 -2.11 25.37 7.17
C PRO A 411 -3.08 25.37 5.98
N VAL A 412 -2.53 25.28 4.77
CA VAL A 412 -3.29 25.26 3.52
C VAL A 412 -3.92 23.88 3.27
N MET A 413 -3.19 22.81 3.59
CA MET A 413 -3.70 21.43 3.45
C MET A 413 -4.94 21.20 4.31
N LYS A 414 -5.02 21.82 5.49
CA LYS A 414 -6.18 21.75 6.40
C LYS A 414 -7.47 22.34 5.83
N ILE A 415 -7.37 23.28 4.88
CA ILE A 415 -8.53 23.93 4.26
C ILE A 415 -8.82 23.40 2.84
N ALA A 416 -7.90 22.65 2.24
CA ALA A 416 -8.08 22.07 0.91
C ALA A 416 -9.11 20.92 0.92
N SER A 417 -9.84 20.74 -0.19
CA SER A 417 -10.74 19.60 -0.40
C SER A 417 -10.02 18.35 -0.90
N ALA A 418 -8.89 18.53 -1.58
CA ALA A 418 -8.01 17.46 -2.07
C ALA A 418 -6.59 17.98 -2.33
N ILE A 419 -5.63 17.07 -2.45
CA ILE A 419 -4.22 17.40 -2.75
C ILE A 419 -3.74 16.60 -3.96
N VAL A 420 -3.07 17.26 -4.91
CA VAL A 420 -2.46 16.64 -6.09
C VAL A 420 -1.00 17.08 -6.20
N THR A 421 -0.07 16.11 -6.28
CA THR A 421 1.38 16.40 -6.36
C THR A 421 2.08 15.65 -7.49
N ASN A 422 3.05 16.31 -8.14
CA ASN A 422 3.88 15.69 -9.17
C ASN A 422 4.76 14.57 -8.60
N ARG A 423 5.32 14.78 -7.40
CA ARG A 423 6.28 13.86 -6.77
C ARG A 423 5.75 13.34 -5.45
N GLY A 424 6.06 12.09 -5.14
CA GLY A 424 5.79 11.47 -3.86
C GLY A 424 5.25 10.06 -4.00
N GLY A 425 5.61 9.20 -3.05
CA GLY A 425 4.95 7.90 -2.86
C GLY A 425 3.80 8.00 -1.86
N ARG A 426 3.06 6.90 -1.65
CA ARG A 426 2.02 6.79 -0.61
C ARG A 426 2.50 7.08 0.81
N THR A 427 3.81 7.12 1.00
CA THR A 427 4.46 7.33 2.30
C THR A 427 5.02 8.74 2.45
N CYS A 428 4.80 9.63 1.46
CA CYS A 428 5.31 11.00 1.51
C CYS A 428 4.48 11.89 2.47
N HIS A 429 5.01 13.07 2.75
CA HIS A 429 4.36 14.07 3.60
C HIS A 429 2.91 14.40 3.16
N ALA A 430 2.70 14.68 1.86
CA ALA A 430 1.36 14.94 1.31
C ALA A 430 0.38 13.80 1.66
N ALA A 431 0.83 12.57 1.51
CA ALA A 431 0.01 11.40 1.73
C ALA A 431 -0.35 11.20 3.20
N ILE A 432 0.62 11.36 4.10
CA ILE A 432 0.43 11.22 5.56
C ILE A 432 -0.61 12.24 6.05
N ILE A 433 -0.41 13.53 5.73
CA ILE A 433 -1.32 14.60 6.17
C ILE A 433 -2.71 14.46 5.53
N ALA A 434 -2.79 14.07 4.25
CA ALA A 434 -4.08 13.82 3.60
C ALA A 434 -4.90 12.75 4.35
N ARG A 435 -4.27 11.68 4.83
CA ARG A 435 -4.93 10.65 5.63
C ARG A 435 -5.35 11.16 7.01
N GLU A 436 -4.49 11.90 7.70
CA GLU A 436 -4.81 12.51 9.00
C GLU A 436 -6.02 13.46 8.90
N LEU A 437 -6.12 14.22 7.81
CA LEU A 437 -7.22 15.15 7.54
C LEU A 437 -8.45 14.47 6.90
N GLY A 438 -8.32 13.24 6.44
CA GLY A 438 -9.37 12.52 5.72
C GLY A 438 -9.75 13.16 4.38
N ILE A 439 -8.81 13.72 3.63
CA ILE A 439 -9.06 14.25 2.27
C ILE A 439 -8.37 13.37 1.22
N PRO A 440 -8.94 13.21 0.02
CA PRO A 440 -8.29 12.43 -1.03
C PRO A 440 -7.03 13.13 -1.52
N ALA A 441 -5.98 12.34 -1.80
CA ALA A 441 -4.78 12.86 -2.42
C ALA A 441 -4.26 11.95 -3.54
N ILE A 442 -3.71 12.58 -4.59
CA ILE A 442 -3.05 11.89 -5.70
C ILE A 442 -1.60 12.37 -5.74
N VAL A 443 -0.66 11.45 -5.53
CA VAL A 443 0.77 11.75 -5.44
C VAL A 443 1.55 11.06 -6.55
N GLY A 444 2.68 11.64 -6.95
CA GLY A 444 3.52 11.04 -8.00
C GLY A 444 2.87 11.09 -9.39
N THR A 445 2.15 12.17 -9.72
CA THR A 445 1.53 12.36 -11.05
C THR A 445 2.51 12.69 -12.16
N GLU A 446 3.75 13.05 -11.80
CA GLU A 446 4.83 13.54 -12.67
C GLU A 446 4.56 14.91 -13.32
N THR A 447 3.35 15.15 -13.83
CA THR A 447 3.01 16.30 -14.68
C THR A 447 1.77 17.09 -14.27
N ALA A 448 1.14 16.83 -13.12
CA ALA A 448 -0.07 17.55 -12.69
C ALA A 448 0.04 19.09 -12.72
N THR A 449 1.18 19.67 -12.32
CA THR A 449 1.37 21.13 -12.35
C THR A 449 1.42 21.73 -13.75
N GLN A 450 1.58 20.90 -14.78
CA GLN A 450 1.60 21.27 -16.19
C GLN A 450 0.25 20.98 -16.86
N ASP A 451 -0.37 19.85 -16.49
CA ASP A 451 -1.61 19.36 -17.07
C ASP A 451 -2.86 20.06 -16.52
N ILE A 452 -2.82 20.51 -15.25
CA ILE A 452 -3.93 21.20 -14.59
C ILE A 452 -3.68 22.71 -14.62
N HIS A 453 -4.69 23.49 -15.01
CA HIS A 453 -4.63 24.94 -15.03
C HIS A 453 -5.15 25.57 -13.71
N ASP A 454 -4.53 26.67 -13.28
CA ASP A 454 -4.99 27.39 -12.09
C ASP A 454 -6.43 27.91 -12.27
N GLY A 455 -7.27 27.68 -11.26
CA GLY A 455 -8.70 28.00 -11.25
C GLY A 455 -9.61 27.01 -11.99
N GLN A 456 -9.05 25.97 -12.63
CA GLN A 456 -9.81 24.91 -13.31
C GLN A 456 -10.65 24.13 -12.29
N SER A 457 -11.92 23.85 -12.60
CA SER A 457 -12.72 22.95 -11.78
C SER A 457 -12.28 21.51 -12.04
N VAL A 458 -11.91 20.78 -10.99
CA VAL A 458 -11.45 19.39 -11.12
C VAL A 458 -12.11 18.48 -10.08
N THR A 459 -12.20 17.20 -10.42
CA THR A 459 -12.65 16.14 -9.50
C THR A 459 -11.50 15.17 -9.28
N VAL A 460 -11.10 15.01 -8.03
CA VAL A 460 -10.03 14.12 -7.59
C VAL A 460 -10.67 12.83 -7.10
N CYS A 461 -10.48 11.74 -7.84
CA CYS A 461 -11.03 10.42 -7.53
C CYS A 461 -9.94 9.47 -7.03
N CYS A 462 -10.10 9.00 -5.80
CA CYS A 462 -9.26 7.97 -5.18
C CYS A 462 -10.03 6.68 -4.89
N ALA A 463 -11.29 6.58 -5.31
CA ALA A 463 -12.15 5.44 -4.99
C ALA A 463 -11.89 4.18 -5.86
N GLU A 464 -11.29 4.36 -7.04
CA GLU A 464 -11.26 3.35 -8.12
C GLU A 464 -9.98 2.47 -8.15
N GLY A 465 -9.24 2.36 -7.04
CA GLY A 465 -8.10 1.44 -6.91
C GLY A 465 -6.81 2.13 -6.48
N ASP A 466 -5.65 1.54 -6.80
CA ASP A 466 -4.35 2.08 -6.38
C ASP A 466 -3.90 3.31 -7.19
N VAL A 467 -4.53 3.55 -8.35
CA VAL A 467 -4.28 4.70 -9.22
C VAL A 467 -5.39 5.73 -9.02
N GLY A 468 -5.01 6.92 -8.59
CA GLY A 468 -5.91 8.06 -8.48
C GLY A 468 -6.02 8.80 -9.81
N LEU A 469 -7.22 9.27 -10.12
CA LEU A 469 -7.53 10.00 -11.36
C LEU A 469 -8.01 11.41 -11.05
N VAL A 470 -7.47 12.40 -11.76
CA VAL A 470 -8.00 13.77 -11.78
C VAL A 470 -8.80 13.95 -13.05
N TYR A 471 -10.08 14.23 -12.91
CA TYR A 471 -10.97 14.54 -14.02
C TYR A 471 -11.18 16.04 -14.18
N ASP A 472 -11.37 16.46 -15.43
CA ASP A 472 -11.82 17.80 -15.75
C ASP A 472 -13.29 17.98 -15.37
N GLY A 473 -13.60 19.10 -14.71
CA GLY A 473 -14.95 19.45 -14.27
C GLY A 473 -15.33 18.92 -12.89
N ALA A 474 -16.53 19.32 -12.46
CA ALA A 474 -17.17 18.88 -11.25
C ALA A 474 -18.09 17.69 -11.57
N LEU A 475 -17.64 16.47 -11.29
CA LEU A 475 -18.38 15.24 -11.57
C LEU A 475 -19.22 14.82 -10.37
N ALA A 476 -20.42 14.30 -10.63
CA ALA A 476 -21.29 13.79 -9.58
C ALA A 476 -20.77 12.45 -9.01
N PHE A 477 -20.79 12.32 -7.69
CA PHE A 477 -20.48 11.07 -6.99
C PHE A 477 -21.42 10.85 -5.81
N ASP A 478 -21.56 9.59 -5.41
CA ASP A 478 -22.31 9.16 -4.24
C ASP A 478 -21.37 8.80 -3.09
N VAL A 479 -21.89 8.96 -1.87
CA VAL A 479 -21.25 8.49 -0.64
C VAL A 479 -22.22 7.59 0.10
N ALA A 480 -21.89 6.31 0.19
CA ALA A 480 -22.65 5.33 0.98
C ALA A 480 -21.97 5.11 2.33
N LYS A 481 -22.75 5.04 3.42
CA LYS A 481 -22.25 4.68 4.76
C LYS A 481 -22.73 3.29 5.14
N HIS A 482 -21.80 2.40 5.47
CA HIS A 482 -22.08 1.02 5.80
C HIS A 482 -21.69 0.73 7.26
N PRO A 483 -22.64 0.39 8.16
CA PRO A 483 -22.30 0.03 9.54
C PRO A 483 -21.49 -1.28 9.58
N LEU A 484 -20.43 -1.35 10.40
CA LEU A 484 -19.55 -2.52 10.46
C LEU A 484 -20.06 -3.67 11.34
N HIS A 485 -21.10 -3.43 12.14
CA HIS A 485 -21.59 -4.39 13.12
C HIS A 485 -22.92 -5.03 12.72
N ILE A 486 -22.93 -6.36 12.65
CA ILE A 486 -24.14 -7.17 12.59
C ILE A 486 -24.26 -7.95 13.90
N ALA A 487 -25.44 -7.95 14.52
CA ALA A 487 -25.66 -8.60 15.82
C ALA A 487 -25.53 -10.13 15.78
N HIS A 488 -25.92 -10.77 14.66
CA HIS A 488 -25.88 -12.23 14.49
C HIS A 488 -25.41 -12.59 13.08
N ARG A 489 -24.71 -13.71 12.93
CA ARG A 489 -24.24 -14.25 11.64
C ARG A 489 -25.23 -15.31 11.13
N PRO A 490 -25.61 -15.28 9.84
CA PRO A 490 -26.47 -16.31 9.26
C PRO A 490 -25.76 -17.67 9.14
N GLN A 491 -26.53 -18.75 8.98
CA GLN A 491 -26.02 -20.08 8.67
C GLN A 491 -25.55 -20.18 7.22
N THR A 492 -26.32 -19.58 6.31
CA THR A 492 -25.99 -19.41 4.89
C THR A 492 -24.83 -18.45 4.79
N LYS A 493 -23.74 -18.88 4.16
CA LYS A 493 -22.50 -18.09 4.10
C LYS A 493 -22.67 -16.87 3.19
N ILE A 494 -22.29 -15.70 3.69
CA ILE A 494 -22.32 -14.45 2.92
C ILE A 494 -20.92 -14.19 2.37
N MET A 495 -20.76 -14.37 1.07
CA MET A 495 -19.48 -14.20 0.38
C MET A 495 -19.49 -12.93 -0.48
N LEU A 496 -18.32 -12.52 -0.95
CA LEU A 496 -18.17 -11.37 -1.84
C LEU A 496 -17.93 -11.77 -3.30
N ASN A 497 -18.47 -10.98 -4.21
CA ASN A 497 -18.01 -10.87 -5.59
C ASN A 497 -16.94 -9.78 -5.63
N LEU A 498 -15.70 -10.15 -5.94
CA LEU A 498 -14.58 -9.21 -6.03
C LEU A 498 -13.88 -9.36 -7.36
N ALA A 499 -13.57 -8.23 -8.00
CA ALA A 499 -12.79 -8.22 -9.24
C ALA A 499 -11.45 -7.51 -9.04
N ASP A 500 -11.46 -6.43 -8.25
CA ASP A 500 -10.31 -5.56 -8.07
C ASP A 500 -9.46 -5.97 -6.85
N PRO A 501 -8.20 -6.41 -7.04
CA PRO A 501 -7.28 -6.67 -5.93
C PRO A 501 -7.00 -5.44 -5.07
N ASP A 502 -7.09 -4.24 -5.63
CA ASP A 502 -6.75 -2.99 -4.94
C ASP A 502 -7.81 -2.61 -3.89
N GLN A 503 -9.02 -3.15 -4.01
CA GLN A 503 -10.11 -2.98 -3.03
C GLN A 503 -10.11 -4.07 -1.94
N ALA A 504 -9.32 -5.14 -2.10
CA ALA A 504 -9.44 -6.35 -1.30
C ALA A 504 -9.33 -6.11 0.22
N TYR A 505 -8.38 -5.28 0.66
CA TYR A 505 -8.13 -5.02 2.08
C TYR A 505 -9.28 -4.28 2.78
N GLU A 506 -9.95 -3.37 2.07
CA GLU A 506 -11.06 -2.60 2.60
C GLU A 506 -12.33 -3.46 2.67
N VAL A 507 -12.67 -4.12 1.56
CA VAL A 507 -13.89 -4.96 1.51
C VAL A 507 -13.78 -6.17 2.44
N ALA A 508 -12.56 -6.61 2.77
CA ALA A 508 -12.33 -7.67 3.75
C ALA A 508 -12.79 -7.30 5.17
N GLN A 509 -12.89 -6.00 5.48
CA GLN A 509 -13.40 -5.50 6.77
C GLN A 509 -14.91 -5.63 6.91
N LEU A 510 -15.64 -5.74 5.79
CA LEU A 510 -17.08 -6.02 5.82
C LEU A 510 -17.34 -7.40 6.44
N PRO A 511 -18.47 -7.60 7.12
CA PRO A 511 -18.82 -8.90 7.69
C PRO A 511 -19.10 -9.93 6.59
N ASN A 512 -18.09 -10.71 6.21
CA ASN A 512 -18.15 -11.71 5.12
C ASN A 512 -17.59 -13.08 5.55
N ASP A 513 -17.85 -14.13 4.76
CA ASP A 513 -17.36 -15.50 4.91
C ASP A 513 -16.34 -15.91 3.82
N GLY A 514 -15.77 -14.92 3.13
CA GLY A 514 -14.79 -15.10 2.05
C GLY A 514 -15.25 -14.51 0.71
N VAL A 515 -14.61 -14.95 -0.37
CA VAL A 515 -14.90 -14.51 -1.73
C VAL A 515 -15.44 -15.68 -2.53
N GLY A 516 -16.67 -15.58 -3.00
CA GLY A 516 -17.33 -16.65 -3.77
C GLY A 516 -17.10 -16.51 -5.27
N LEU A 517 -16.67 -15.33 -5.73
CA LEU A 517 -16.21 -15.11 -7.10
C LEU A 517 -15.12 -14.03 -7.13
N ALA A 518 -13.88 -14.46 -7.40
CA ALA A 518 -12.77 -13.60 -7.79
C ALA A 518 -12.53 -13.71 -9.31
N ARG A 519 -12.63 -12.59 -10.02
CA ARG A 519 -12.53 -12.54 -11.50
C ARG A 519 -11.12 -12.22 -11.97
N LEU A 520 -10.53 -13.07 -12.81
CA LEU A 520 -9.19 -12.82 -13.38
C LEU A 520 -9.18 -11.70 -14.44
N GLU A 521 -10.31 -11.43 -15.07
CA GLU A 521 -10.42 -10.48 -16.19
C GLU A 521 -9.99 -9.07 -15.79
N PHE A 522 -10.29 -8.65 -14.56
CA PHE A 522 -9.88 -7.34 -14.06
C PHE A 522 -8.37 -7.26 -13.86
N ILE A 523 -7.75 -8.32 -13.32
CA ILE A 523 -6.28 -8.41 -13.20
C ILE A 523 -5.64 -8.30 -14.58
N ILE A 524 -6.17 -9.03 -15.56
CA ILE A 524 -5.65 -9.03 -16.93
C ILE A 524 -5.86 -7.67 -17.60
N ASN A 525 -7.03 -7.04 -17.50
CA ASN A 525 -7.30 -5.75 -18.14
C ASN A 525 -6.50 -4.60 -17.52
N ASN A 526 -6.43 -4.54 -16.19
CA ASN A 526 -5.95 -3.34 -15.51
C ASN A 526 -4.49 -3.42 -15.08
N HIS A 527 -3.98 -4.62 -14.80
CA HIS A 527 -2.60 -4.80 -14.35
C HIS A 527 -1.73 -5.40 -15.46
N ILE A 528 -2.24 -6.34 -16.26
CA ILE A 528 -1.46 -6.98 -17.32
C ILE A 528 -1.53 -6.20 -18.64
N LYS A 529 -2.72 -5.78 -19.08
CA LYS A 529 -3.01 -4.94 -20.27
C LYS A 529 -2.66 -5.54 -21.64
N ALA A 530 -2.10 -6.74 -21.69
CA ALA A 530 -1.64 -7.38 -22.93
C ALA A 530 -2.19 -8.80 -23.06
N HIS A 531 -2.37 -9.22 -24.31
CA HIS A 531 -2.81 -10.57 -24.63
C HIS A 531 -1.73 -11.58 -24.21
N PRO A 532 -2.05 -12.71 -23.53
CA PRO A 532 -1.05 -13.65 -23.03
C PRO A 532 -0.17 -14.23 -24.14
N ARG A 533 -0.74 -14.45 -25.33
CA ARG A 533 0.03 -14.92 -26.49
C ARG A 533 0.97 -13.86 -27.06
N ALA A 534 0.58 -12.58 -26.99
CA ALA A 534 1.46 -11.47 -27.37
C ALA A 534 2.70 -11.40 -26.47
N LEU A 535 2.55 -11.73 -25.18
CA LEU A 535 3.64 -11.80 -24.21
C LEU A 535 4.57 -13.00 -24.45
N LEU A 536 4.02 -14.15 -24.87
CA LEU A 536 4.79 -15.34 -25.21
C LEU A 536 5.53 -15.22 -26.55
N GLN A 537 4.90 -14.57 -27.53
CA GLN A 537 5.35 -14.52 -28.92
C GLN A 537 5.44 -13.06 -29.43
N PRO A 538 6.18 -12.16 -28.76
CA PRO A 538 6.20 -10.75 -29.15
C PRO A 538 6.77 -10.55 -30.56
N ARG A 539 7.67 -11.44 -31.02
CA ARG A 539 8.31 -11.35 -32.35
C ARG A 539 7.32 -11.47 -33.51
N ASP A 540 6.14 -12.03 -33.28
CA ASP A 540 5.11 -12.22 -34.30
C ASP A 540 4.28 -10.94 -34.53
N LEU A 541 4.47 -9.91 -33.68
CA LEU A 541 3.73 -8.66 -33.72
C LEU A 541 4.45 -7.55 -34.50
N PRO A 542 3.74 -6.51 -34.95
CA PRO A 542 4.35 -5.29 -35.48
C PRO A 542 5.34 -4.63 -34.51
N GLU A 543 6.39 -4.00 -35.03
CA GLU A 543 7.50 -3.43 -34.23
C GLU A 543 7.03 -2.44 -33.14
N ASN A 544 6.01 -1.62 -33.43
CA ASN A 544 5.44 -0.69 -32.46
C ASN A 544 4.77 -1.41 -31.26
N GLN A 545 4.13 -2.56 -31.49
CA GLN A 545 3.54 -3.37 -30.44
C GLN A 545 4.62 -4.12 -29.65
N GLN A 546 5.68 -4.58 -30.31
CA GLN A 546 6.85 -5.18 -29.63
C GLN A 546 7.47 -4.21 -28.62
N LEU A 547 7.70 -2.97 -29.03
CA LEU A 547 8.23 -1.92 -28.14
C LEU A 547 7.28 -1.62 -26.97
N SER A 548 5.97 -1.66 -27.22
CA SER A 548 4.96 -1.45 -26.18
C SER A 548 4.97 -2.58 -25.15
N ILE A 549 5.11 -3.84 -25.59
CA ILE A 549 5.26 -5.01 -24.72
C ILE A 549 6.55 -4.92 -23.92
N GLN A 550 7.68 -4.57 -24.55
CA GLN A 550 8.97 -4.41 -23.84
C GLN A 550 8.89 -3.36 -22.73
N ARG A 551 8.15 -2.26 -22.94
CA ARG A 551 7.92 -1.25 -21.90
C ARG A 551 7.04 -1.78 -20.76
N LEU A 552 6.05 -2.60 -21.09
CA LEU A 552 5.09 -3.15 -20.15
C LEU A 552 5.73 -4.17 -19.20
N ILE A 553 6.63 -5.03 -19.71
CA ILE A 553 7.27 -6.10 -18.94
C ILE A 553 8.53 -5.67 -18.17
N ARG A 554 8.80 -4.36 -18.06
CA ARG A 554 9.96 -3.83 -17.33
C ARG A 554 9.96 -4.32 -15.88
N GLY A 555 11.14 -4.70 -15.38
CA GLY A 555 11.30 -5.30 -14.06
C GLY A 555 11.05 -6.81 -14.01
N TYR A 556 10.66 -7.44 -15.11
CA TYR A 556 10.45 -8.90 -15.22
C TYR A 556 11.43 -9.53 -16.21
N ALA A 557 11.68 -10.83 -16.05
CA ALA A 557 12.66 -11.55 -16.88
C ALA A 557 12.20 -11.69 -18.34
N ASP A 558 10.91 -11.99 -18.54
CA ASP A 558 10.26 -12.12 -19.83
C ASP A 558 8.73 -11.93 -19.71
N GLY A 559 8.02 -12.05 -20.83
CA GLY A 559 6.56 -11.90 -20.86
C GLY A 559 5.79 -12.98 -20.09
N ARG A 560 6.35 -14.19 -19.95
CA ARG A 560 5.73 -15.26 -19.15
C ARG A 560 5.86 -14.95 -17.66
N ASP A 561 7.05 -14.57 -17.21
CA ASP A 561 7.29 -14.19 -15.82
C ASP A 561 6.45 -12.97 -15.41
N TYR A 562 6.30 -11.99 -16.31
CA TYR A 562 5.37 -10.86 -16.13
C TYR A 562 3.92 -11.32 -15.95
N TYR A 563 3.40 -12.15 -16.87
CA TYR A 563 2.01 -12.60 -16.83
C TYR A 563 1.71 -13.45 -15.59
N VAL A 564 2.54 -14.46 -15.32
CA VAL A 564 2.39 -15.34 -14.15
C VAL A 564 2.57 -14.56 -12.86
N GLY A 565 3.57 -13.67 -12.80
CA GLY A 565 3.86 -12.82 -11.66
C GLY A 565 2.69 -11.91 -11.31
N LYS A 566 2.15 -11.16 -12.29
CA LYS A 566 1.02 -10.24 -12.09
C LYS A 566 -0.28 -10.96 -11.74
N LEU A 567 -0.56 -12.10 -12.35
CA LEU A 567 -1.70 -12.93 -11.93
C LEU A 567 -1.55 -13.43 -10.50
N ALA A 568 -0.37 -13.93 -10.13
CA ALA A 568 -0.12 -14.45 -8.78
C ALA A 568 -0.17 -13.34 -7.74
N GLU A 569 0.36 -12.14 -8.03
CA GLU A 569 0.23 -10.94 -7.19
C GLU A 569 -1.24 -10.58 -6.99
N GLY A 570 -2.02 -10.41 -8.07
CA GLY A 570 -3.44 -10.03 -7.98
C GLY A 570 -4.29 -11.05 -7.21
N MET A 571 -4.15 -12.34 -7.51
CA MET A 571 -4.82 -13.41 -6.76
C MET A 571 -4.34 -13.49 -5.30
N GLY A 572 -3.03 -13.35 -5.09
CA GLY A 572 -2.39 -13.42 -3.78
C GLY A 572 -2.87 -12.30 -2.87
N ARG A 573 -3.00 -11.07 -3.37
CA ARG A 573 -3.54 -9.92 -2.63
C ARG A 573 -4.98 -10.17 -2.16
N ILE A 574 -5.84 -10.69 -3.04
CA ILE A 574 -7.21 -11.07 -2.67
C ILE A 574 -7.17 -12.20 -1.62
N CYS A 575 -6.41 -13.26 -1.84
CA CYS A 575 -6.37 -14.39 -0.91
C CYS A 575 -5.83 -13.99 0.48
N ALA A 576 -4.84 -13.10 0.51
CA ALA A 576 -4.27 -12.56 1.75
C ALA A 576 -5.28 -11.73 2.53
N ALA A 577 -6.04 -10.85 1.86
CA ALA A 577 -7.04 -10.00 2.50
C ALA A 577 -8.13 -10.78 3.25
N PHE A 578 -8.51 -11.95 2.71
CA PHE A 578 -9.56 -12.79 3.28
C PHE A 578 -9.05 -13.97 4.11
N TYR A 579 -7.74 -14.15 4.24
CA TYR A 579 -7.17 -15.33 4.89
C TYR A 579 -7.63 -15.45 6.37
N PRO A 580 -8.01 -16.65 6.86
CA PRO A 580 -8.02 -17.96 6.18
C PRO A 580 -9.36 -18.32 5.50
N LYS A 581 -10.28 -17.35 5.30
CA LYS A 581 -11.57 -17.60 4.63
C LYS A 581 -11.35 -17.99 3.17
N PRO A 582 -12.21 -18.88 2.61
CA PRO A 582 -12.07 -19.35 1.23
C PRO A 582 -12.20 -18.21 0.20
N VAL A 583 -11.38 -18.28 -0.84
CA VAL A 583 -11.43 -17.39 -2.01
C VAL A 583 -11.55 -18.25 -3.26
N ILE A 584 -12.65 -18.13 -3.98
CA ILE A 584 -12.91 -18.88 -5.22
C ILE A 584 -12.52 -18.03 -6.42
N VAL A 585 -11.38 -18.34 -7.05
CA VAL A 585 -10.91 -17.68 -8.26
C VAL A 585 -11.47 -18.37 -9.49
N ARG A 586 -12.16 -17.62 -10.35
CA ARG A 586 -12.60 -18.11 -11.66
C ARG A 586 -11.49 -17.89 -12.68
N PHE A 587 -11.11 -18.93 -13.40
CA PHE A 587 -10.19 -18.81 -14.54
C PHE A 587 -10.75 -17.86 -15.60
N SER A 588 -9.89 -17.38 -16.50
CA SER A 588 -10.28 -16.34 -17.46
C SER A 588 -11.45 -16.77 -18.36
N ASP A 589 -12.50 -15.96 -18.40
CA ASP A 589 -13.72 -16.19 -19.18
C ASP A 589 -13.95 -15.07 -20.20
N PHE A 590 -12.87 -14.44 -20.67
CA PHE A 590 -12.95 -13.45 -21.73
C PHE A 590 -13.51 -14.05 -23.03
N LYS A 591 -14.35 -13.25 -23.68
CA LYS A 591 -14.77 -13.44 -25.06
C LYS A 591 -13.63 -13.04 -26.01
N THR A 592 -13.71 -13.49 -27.26
CA THR A 592 -12.73 -13.17 -28.32
C THR A 592 -12.56 -11.67 -28.55
N ASN A 593 -13.66 -10.91 -28.56
CA ASN A 593 -13.63 -9.45 -28.72
C ASN A 593 -12.96 -8.71 -27.54
N GLU A 594 -13.07 -9.24 -26.32
CA GLU A 594 -12.42 -8.67 -25.13
C GLU A 594 -10.91 -8.94 -25.15
N TYR A 595 -10.51 -10.17 -25.49
CA TYR A 595 -9.10 -10.49 -25.73
C TYR A 595 -8.50 -9.68 -26.88
N ALA A 596 -9.27 -9.41 -27.94
CA ALA A 596 -8.82 -8.63 -29.09
C ALA A 596 -8.48 -7.19 -28.71
N ALA A 597 -9.18 -6.63 -27.72
CA ALA A 597 -8.98 -5.26 -27.23
C ALA A 597 -7.68 -5.07 -26.42
N LEU A 598 -7.06 -6.17 -25.95
CA LEU A 598 -5.77 -6.10 -25.26
C LEU A 598 -4.64 -5.78 -26.23
N LEU A 599 -3.52 -5.26 -25.71
CA LEU A 599 -2.32 -5.02 -26.51
C LEU A 599 -1.87 -6.32 -27.20
N GLY A 600 -1.82 -6.29 -28.54
CA GLY A 600 -1.47 -7.44 -29.39
C GLY A 600 -2.60 -8.45 -29.63
N GLY A 601 -3.80 -8.23 -29.09
CA GLY A 601 -4.92 -9.17 -29.14
C GLY A 601 -5.51 -9.38 -30.54
N GLU A 602 -5.71 -8.31 -31.31
CA GLU A 602 -6.33 -8.38 -32.66
C GLU A 602 -5.63 -9.35 -33.63
N SER A 603 -4.34 -9.63 -33.42
CA SER A 603 -3.57 -10.54 -34.28
C SER A 603 -3.87 -12.02 -34.01
N TYR A 604 -4.43 -12.33 -32.84
CA TYR A 604 -4.67 -13.71 -32.38
C TYR A 604 -6.16 -14.07 -32.30
N GLU A 605 -7.04 -13.07 -32.16
CA GLU A 605 -8.47 -13.30 -31.94
C GLU A 605 -9.28 -13.23 -33.23
N PRO A 606 -10.02 -14.29 -33.59
CA PRO A 606 -10.93 -14.24 -34.73
C PRO A 606 -12.15 -13.36 -34.40
N LYS A 607 -12.74 -12.75 -35.43
CA LYS A 607 -14.05 -12.10 -35.29
C LYS A 607 -15.15 -13.16 -35.24
N GLU A 608 -15.97 -13.11 -34.20
CA GLU A 608 -17.14 -13.97 -34.04
C GLU A 608 -18.43 -13.15 -34.15
N GLU A 609 -19.44 -13.72 -34.83
CA GLU A 609 -20.76 -13.09 -34.95
C GLU A 609 -21.48 -13.00 -33.59
N ASN A 610 -21.25 -13.98 -32.70
CA ASN A 610 -21.89 -14.05 -31.38
C ASN A 610 -20.84 -14.38 -30.29
N PRO A 611 -20.05 -13.38 -29.82
CA PRO A 611 -18.98 -13.61 -28.85
C PRO A 611 -19.46 -14.21 -27.52
N MET A 612 -20.72 -13.96 -27.11
CA MET A 612 -21.31 -14.50 -25.87
C MET A 612 -21.28 -16.03 -25.79
N ILE A 613 -21.51 -16.71 -26.92
CA ILE A 613 -21.55 -18.18 -27.02
C ILE A 613 -20.35 -18.76 -27.79
N GLY A 614 -19.37 -17.90 -28.11
CA GLY A 614 -18.20 -18.20 -28.94
C GLY A 614 -17.02 -18.83 -28.20
N PHE A 615 -15.82 -18.53 -28.65
CA PHE A 615 -14.57 -19.14 -28.21
C PHE A 615 -14.08 -18.58 -26.85
N ARG A 616 -14.68 -19.12 -25.76
CA ARG A 616 -14.43 -18.75 -24.36
C ARG A 616 -14.57 -19.92 -23.38
N GLY A 617 -14.09 -19.71 -22.15
CA GLY A 617 -14.16 -20.67 -21.05
C GLY A 617 -13.53 -22.02 -21.39
N ALA A 618 -14.17 -23.11 -20.94
CA ALA A 618 -13.61 -24.46 -21.01
C ALA A 618 -13.23 -24.95 -22.42
N SER A 619 -13.87 -24.45 -23.49
CA SER A 619 -13.51 -24.83 -24.86
C SER A 619 -12.22 -24.17 -25.34
N ARG A 620 -11.86 -23.03 -24.75
CA ARG A 620 -10.67 -22.24 -25.11
C ARG A 620 -9.41 -22.87 -24.53
N TYR A 621 -9.45 -23.30 -23.27
CA TYR A 621 -8.28 -23.78 -22.54
C TYR A 621 -7.53 -24.97 -23.18
N PRO A 622 -8.18 -26.00 -23.75
CA PRO A 622 -7.50 -27.11 -24.43
C PRO A 622 -7.15 -26.84 -25.89
N SER A 623 -7.50 -25.67 -26.44
CA SER A 623 -7.21 -25.37 -27.83
C SER A 623 -5.71 -25.19 -28.06
N GLU A 624 -5.21 -25.63 -29.22
CA GLU A 624 -3.81 -25.43 -29.61
C GLU A 624 -3.41 -23.94 -29.59
N ALA A 625 -4.36 -23.06 -29.90
CA ALA A 625 -4.14 -21.62 -29.93
C ALA A 625 -3.95 -20.98 -28.55
N PHE A 626 -4.40 -21.62 -27.46
CA PHE A 626 -4.49 -21.01 -26.13
C PHE A 626 -3.97 -21.88 -24.97
N GLU A 627 -3.70 -23.17 -25.16
CA GLU A 627 -3.27 -24.09 -24.09
C GLU A 627 -2.06 -23.55 -23.31
N GLN A 628 -1.07 -22.98 -24.00
CA GLN A 628 0.09 -22.37 -23.34
C GLN A 628 -0.26 -21.15 -22.48
N CYS A 629 -1.29 -20.40 -22.86
CA CYS A 629 -1.78 -19.26 -22.07
C CYS A 629 -2.47 -19.76 -20.79
N PHE A 630 -3.32 -20.79 -20.90
CA PHE A 630 -3.99 -21.39 -19.74
C PHE A 630 -3.01 -22.07 -18.77
N LEU A 631 -1.92 -22.66 -19.28
CA LEU A 631 -0.84 -23.19 -18.42
C LEU A 631 -0.19 -22.08 -17.56
N MET A 632 -0.08 -20.85 -18.06
CA MET A 632 0.41 -19.72 -17.26
C MET A 632 -0.56 -19.33 -16.13
N GLU A 633 -1.88 -19.37 -16.38
CA GLU A 633 -2.90 -19.17 -15.33
C GLU A 633 -2.80 -20.26 -14.25
N CYS A 634 -2.63 -21.52 -14.66
CA CYS A 634 -2.41 -22.63 -13.72
C CYS A 634 -1.13 -22.48 -12.91
N GLU A 635 -0.04 -22.04 -13.55
CA GLU A 635 1.24 -21.76 -12.87
C GLU A 635 1.08 -20.66 -11.81
N ALA A 636 0.34 -19.60 -12.12
CA ALA A 636 0.06 -18.52 -11.18
C ALA A 636 -0.73 -19.02 -9.96
N VAL A 637 -1.78 -19.84 -10.16
CA VAL A 637 -2.54 -20.48 -9.08
C VAL A 637 -1.64 -21.33 -8.19
N LYS A 638 -0.77 -22.15 -8.80
CA LYS A 638 0.17 -23.00 -8.08
C LYS A 638 1.15 -22.15 -7.25
N ARG A 639 1.66 -21.06 -7.81
CA ARG A 639 2.57 -20.11 -7.12
C ARG A 639 1.89 -19.50 -5.88
N VAL A 640 0.62 -19.09 -5.98
CA VAL A 640 -0.13 -18.54 -4.84
C VAL A 640 -0.31 -19.58 -3.73
N ARG A 641 -0.72 -20.80 -4.07
CA ARG A 641 -0.96 -21.86 -3.06
C ARG A 641 0.33 -22.38 -2.43
N GLU A 642 1.33 -22.71 -3.23
CA GLU A 642 2.49 -23.47 -2.77
C GLU A 642 3.67 -22.59 -2.31
N VAL A 643 3.94 -21.51 -3.04
CA VAL A 643 5.06 -20.58 -2.78
C VAL A 643 4.65 -19.47 -1.82
N MET A 644 3.52 -18.80 -2.09
CA MET A 644 3.00 -17.76 -1.19
C MET A 644 2.30 -18.35 0.04
N GLY A 645 1.85 -19.61 -0.02
CA GLY A 645 1.22 -20.30 1.11
C GLY A 645 -0.24 -19.95 1.34
N LEU A 646 -0.92 -19.42 0.33
CA LEU A 646 -2.33 -19.01 0.39
C LEU A 646 -3.22 -20.17 -0.07
N ASP A 647 -3.38 -21.14 0.83
CA ASP A 647 -4.11 -22.39 0.59
C ASP A 647 -5.64 -22.24 0.68
N ASN A 648 -6.14 -21.05 0.98
CA ASN A 648 -7.55 -20.68 0.91
C ASN A 648 -8.05 -20.43 -0.53
N LEU A 649 -7.16 -20.42 -1.54
CA LEU A 649 -7.50 -20.24 -2.96
C LEU A 649 -8.14 -21.50 -3.59
N ALA A 650 -9.45 -21.51 -3.80
CA ALA A 650 -10.10 -22.48 -4.66
C ALA A 650 -10.17 -21.98 -6.11
N VAL A 651 -10.34 -22.90 -7.07
CA VAL A 651 -10.46 -22.55 -8.49
C VAL A 651 -11.83 -22.91 -9.04
N MET A 652 -12.30 -22.14 -10.02
CA MET A 652 -13.56 -22.35 -10.70
C MET A 652 -13.39 -22.30 -12.21
N LEU A 653 -13.99 -23.28 -12.90
CA LEU A 653 -14.01 -23.36 -14.37
C LEU A 653 -15.31 -22.74 -14.92
N PRO A 654 -15.21 -21.68 -15.75
CA PRO A 654 -16.35 -21.09 -16.44
C PRO A 654 -16.69 -21.81 -17.75
N PHE A 655 -17.93 -21.62 -18.19
CA PHE A 655 -18.47 -21.94 -19.51
C PHE A 655 -18.22 -23.38 -19.97
N VAL A 656 -18.38 -24.33 -19.05
CA VAL A 656 -18.17 -25.76 -19.28
C VAL A 656 -19.41 -26.34 -19.98
N ARG A 657 -19.36 -26.57 -21.29
CA ARG A 657 -20.54 -26.98 -22.07
C ARG A 657 -20.85 -28.46 -21.92
N THR A 658 -19.80 -29.29 -21.86
CA THR A 658 -19.89 -30.75 -21.90
C THR A 658 -18.95 -31.41 -20.89
N LEU A 659 -19.21 -32.68 -20.55
CA LEU A 659 -18.33 -33.47 -19.68
C LEU A 659 -16.95 -33.68 -20.30
N SER A 660 -16.87 -33.85 -21.63
CA SER A 660 -15.59 -33.99 -22.34
C SER A 660 -14.72 -32.73 -22.26
N GLU A 661 -15.33 -31.54 -22.30
CA GLU A 661 -14.60 -30.29 -22.07
C GLU A 661 -14.04 -30.24 -20.66
N LEU A 662 -14.86 -30.59 -19.65
CA LEU A 662 -14.41 -30.63 -18.26
C LEU A 662 -13.22 -31.58 -18.08
N GLU A 663 -13.30 -32.79 -18.61
CA GLU A 663 -12.22 -33.78 -18.54
C GLU A 663 -10.93 -33.30 -19.21
N ALA A 664 -11.04 -32.66 -20.39
CA ALA A 664 -9.90 -32.10 -21.11
C ALA A 664 -9.21 -31.00 -20.30
N VAL A 665 -9.97 -30.08 -19.70
CA VAL A 665 -9.42 -29.00 -18.88
C VAL A 665 -8.77 -29.55 -17.61
N VAL A 666 -9.42 -30.49 -16.92
CA VAL A 666 -8.87 -31.15 -15.73
C VAL A 666 -7.56 -31.88 -16.06
N ALA A 667 -7.45 -32.48 -17.25
CA ALA A 667 -6.20 -33.11 -17.70
C ALA A 667 -5.07 -32.09 -17.89
N ILE A 668 -5.36 -30.88 -18.40
CA ILE A 668 -4.36 -29.79 -18.50
C ILE A 668 -3.95 -29.31 -17.11
N MET A 669 -4.92 -29.06 -16.23
CA MET A 669 -4.64 -28.66 -14.84
C MET A 669 -3.74 -29.67 -14.14
N ARG A 670 -4.01 -30.99 -14.31
CA ARG A 670 -3.15 -32.05 -13.78
C ARG A 670 -1.73 -31.97 -14.34
N ARG A 671 -1.55 -31.73 -15.65
CA ARG A 671 -0.22 -31.53 -16.26
C ARG A 671 0.50 -30.31 -15.70
N ALA A 672 -0.23 -29.26 -15.32
CA ALA A 672 0.30 -28.09 -14.63
C ALA A 672 0.57 -28.33 -13.12
N GLY A 673 0.21 -29.50 -12.58
CA GLY A 673 0.37 -29.85 -11.17
C GLY A 673 -0.75 -29.35 -10.26
N LEU A 674 -1.92 -29.01 -10.80
CA LEU A 674 -3.14 -28.69 -10.05
C LEU A 674 -4.08 -29.90 -10.07
N VAL A 675 -4.09 -30.66 -8.96
CA VAL A 675 -4.89 -31.88 -8.83
C VAL A 675 -5.90 -31.71 -7.71
N ARG A 676 -7.18 -31.94 -8.02
CA ARG A 676 -8.29 -31.89 -7.06
C ARG A 676 -7.97 -32.78 -5.83
N GLY A 677 -8.06 -32.20 -4.64
CA GLY A 677 -7.79 -32.88 -3.37
C GLY A 677 -6.33 -32.88 -2.91
N GLU A 678 -5.35 -32.73 -3.82
CA GLU A 678 -3.95 -32.57 -3.44
C GLU A 678 -3.72 -31.17 -2.85
N ASN A 679 -2.97 -31.10 -1.74
CA ASN A 679 -2.73 -29.85 -1.01
C ASN A 679 -4.03 -29.07 -0.71
N GLY A 680 -5.16 -29.77 -0.54
CA GLY A 680 -6.47 -29.18 -0.26
C GLY A 680 -7.11 -28.41 -1.43
N LEU A 681 -6.61 -28.54 -2.67
CA LEU A 681 -7.17 -27.84 -3.82
C LEU A 681 -8.63 -28.25 -4.06
N LYS A 682 -9.52 -27.25 -4.10
CA LYS A 682 -10.92 -27.39 -4.49
C LYS A 682 -11.14 -26.90 -5.90
N LEU A 683 -11.86 -27.69 -6.69
CA LEU A 683 -12.24 -27.39 -8.07
C LEU A 683 -13.76 -27.25 -8.16
N TYR A 684 -14.24 -26.07 -8.48
CA TYR A 684 -15.65 -25.79 -8.74
C TYR A 684 -15.92 -25.62 -10.23
N VAL A 685 -17.17 -25.82 -10.62
CA VAL A 685 -17.66 -25.51 -11.97
C VAL A 685 -18.71 -24.42 -11.86
N MET A 686 -18.64 -23.42 -12.73
CA MET A 686 -19.69 -22.42 -12.82
C MET A 686 -20.90 -23.05 -13.53
N CYS A 687 -22.01 -23.20 -12.81
CA CYS A 687 -23.26 -23.74 -13.36
C CYS A 687 -24.03 -22.60 -14.01
N GLU A 688 -23.71 -22.34 -15.28
CA GLU A 688 -24.19 -21.17 -16.01
C GLU A 688 -24.72 -21.50 -17.41
N ILE A 689 -24.70 -22.78 -17.79
CA ILE A 689 -25.28 -23.28 -19.04
C ILE A 689 -26.41 -24.26 -18.68
N PRO A 690 -27.54 -24.29 -19.41
CA PRO A 690 -28.62 -25.24 -19.13
C PRO A 690 -28.16 -26.71 -19.08
N SER A 691 -27.15 -27.10 -19.87
CA SER A 691 -26.57 -28.44 -19.81
C SER A 691 -25.96 -28.77 -18.44
N ASN A 692 -25.40 -27.80 -17.72
CA ASN A 692 -24.87 -28.00 -16.37
C ASN A 692 -25.96 -28.38 -15.39
N ALA A 693 -27.10 -27.68 -15.43
CA ALA A 693 -28.24 -27.97 -14.56
C ALA A 693 -28.94 -29.29 -14.93
N LEU A 694 -29.09 -29.57 -16.23
CA LEU A 694 -29.73 -30.80 -16.73
C LEU A 694 -28.89 -32.05 -16.44
N LEU A 695 -27.56 -31.94 -16.42
CA LEU A 695 -26.62 -33.04 -16.18
C LEU A 695 -25.82 -32.81 -14.89
N ALA A 696 -26.44 -32.18 -13.89
CA ALA A 696 -25.79 -31.73 -12.68
C ALA A 696 -25.04 -32.85 -11.95
N GLU A 697 -25.67 -34.03 -11.80
CA GLU A 697 -25.08 -35.19 -11.13
C GLU A 697 -23.79 -35.67 -11.82
N GLN A 698 -23.79 -35.71 -13.16
CA GLN A 698 -22.64 -36.14 -13.94
C GLN A 698 -21.50 -35.14 -13.81
N PHE A 699 -21.78 -33.84 -13.94
CA PHE A 699 -20.77 -32.79 -13.74
C PHE A 699 -20.20 -32.82 -12.32
N LEU A 700 -21.07 -32.98 -11.31
CA LEU A 700 -20.66 -33.04 -9.91
C LEU A 700 -19.70 -34.19 -9.63
N ALA A 701 -19.71 -35.31 -10.35
CA ALA A 701 -18.71 -36.36 -10.17
C ALA A 701 -17.25 -35.86 -10.36
N HIS A 702 -17.07 -34.84 -11.21
CA HIS A 702 -15.75 -34.33 -11.62
C HIS A 702 -15.31 -33.04 -10.90
N CYS A 703 -16.18 -32.41 -10.09
CA CYS A 703 -15.84 -31.22 -9.29
C CYS A 703 -16.19 -31.39 -7.79
N ASP A 704 -15.84 -30.40 -6.96
CA ASP A 704 -16.17 -30.30 -5.52
C ASP A 704 -17.50 -29.57 -5.26
N GLY A 705 -18.13 -29.04 -6.31
CA GLY A 705 -19.38 -28.30 -6.20
C GLY A 705 -19.60 -27.30 -7.36
N PHE A 706 -20.66 -26.51 -7.21
CA PHE A 706 -21.06 -25.50 -8.18
C PHE A 706 -21.04 -24.09 -7.61
N SER A 707 -20.78 -23.11 -8.47
CA SER A 707 -21.27 -21.75 -8.29
C SER A 707 -22.23 -21.42 -9.43
N ILE A 708 -23.47 -21.11 -9.12
CA ILE A 708 -24.48 -20.79 -10.13
C ILE A 708 -24.16 -19.40 -10.69
N GLY A 709 -23.95 -19.31 -12.00
CA GLY A 709 -23.80 -18.04 -12.73
C GLY A 709 -25.14 -17.62 -13.29
N SER A 710 -25.93 -16.87 -12.53
CA SER A 710 -27.33 -16.59 -12.89
C SER A 710 -27.47 -15.74 -14.15
N ASN A 711 -26.51 -14.87 -14.43
CA ASN A 711 -26.47 -14.03 -15.63
C ASN A 711 -26.51 -14.86 -16.92
N ASP A 712 -25.44 -15.63 -17.18
CA ASP A 712 -25.32 -16.45 -18.39
C ASP A 712 -26.37 -17.56 -18.42
N LEU A 713 -26.76 -18.12 -17.26
CA LEU A 713 -27.84 -19.10 -17.17
C LEU A 713 -29.16 -18.51 -17.66
N THR A 714 -29.47 -17.29 -17.27
CA THR A 714 -30.68 -16.57 -17.71
C THR A 714 -30.62 -16.31 -19.22
N GLN A 715 -29.49 -15.81 -19.72
CA GLN A 715 -29.29 -15.53 -21.14
C GLN A 715 -29.53 -16.77 -22.01
N LEU A 716 -28.93 -17.89 -21.66
CA LEU A 716 -29.01 -19.12 -22.43
C LEU A 716 -30.35 -19.85 -22.26
N THR A 717 -31.00 -19.71 -21.10
CA THR A 717 -32.33 -20.30 -20.87
C THR A 717 -33.41 -19.57 -21.65
N LEU A 718 -33.34 -18.25 -21.73
CA LEU A 718 -34.34 -17.42 -22.40
C LEU A 718 -33.98 -17.12 -23.87
N GLY A 719 -32.74 -17.42 -24.29
CA GLY A 719 -32.28 -17.16 -25.66
C GLY A 719 -32.09 -15.66 -25.93
N VAL A 720 -31.53 -14.94 -24.96
CA VAL A 720 -31.43 -13.48 -24.98
C VAL A 720 -30.00 -12.99 -24.81
N ASP A 721 -29.65 -11.95 -25.57
CA ASP A 721 -28.45 -11.17 -25.31
C ASP A 721 -28.83 -9.97 -24.44
N ARG A 722 -28.20 -9.87 -23.26
CA ARG A 722 -28.50 -8.82 -22.28
C ARG A 722 -27.96 -7.47 -22.71
N ASP A 723 -26.95 -7.47 -23.59
CA ASP A 723 -26.35 -6.25 -24.13
C ASP A 723 -27.25 -5.65 -25.25
N SER A 724 -28.28 -6.39 -25.68
CA SER A 724 -29.22 -5.96 -26.72
C SER A 724 -30.37 -5.15 -26.14
N SER A 725 -30.41 -3.86 -26.44
CA SER A 725 -31.49 -2.94 -26.05
C SER A 725 -32.84 -3.25 -26.71
N LEU A 726 -32.88 -4.15 -27.70
CA LEU A 726 -34.09 -4.52 -28.45
C LEU A 726 -34.93 -5.60 -27.75
N VAL A 727 -34.38 -6.30 -26.75
CA VAL A 727 -35.08 -7.35 -26.00
C VAL A 727 -35.12 -6.99 -24.51
N PRO A 728 -35.90 -5.96 -24.12
CA PRO A 728 -36.04 -5.59 -22.72
C PRO A 728 -36.84 -6.66 -21.96
N GLY A 729 -36.54 -6.84 -20.67
CA GLY A 729 -37.32 -7.73 -19.79
C GLY A 729 -36.68 -9.09 -19.49
N VAL A 730 -35.36 -9.23 -19.70
CA VAL A 730 -34.57 -10.35 -19.19
C VAL A 730 -34.54 -10.27 -17.66
N ASP A 731 -34.99 -11.33 -16.98
CA ASP A 731 -35.12 -11.35 -15.53
C ASP A 731 -34.66 -12.69 -14.97
N GLU A 732 -33.70 -12.66 -14.05
CA GLU A 732 -33.19 -13.86 -13.37
C GLU A 732 -34.26 -14.51 -12.45
N ARG A 733 -35.37 -13.81 -12.19
CA ARG A 733 -36.54 -14.32 -11.46
C ARG A 733 -37.45 -15.20 -12.29
N ASP A 734 -37.21 -15.34 -13.60
CA ASP A 734 -38.03 -16.19 -14.47
C ASP A 734 -38.10 -17.64 -13.95
N LEU A 735 -39.29 -18.23 -14.10
CA LEU A 735 -39.57 -19.56 -13.57
C LEU A 735 -38.69 -20.65 -14.22
N ALA A 736 -38.33 -20.51 -15.50
CA ALA A 736 -37.43 -21.44 -16.17
C ALA A 736 -36.03 -21.41 -15.56
N VAL A 737 -35.52 -20.21 -15.25
CA VAL A 737 -34.21 -20.02 -14.61
C VAL A 737 -34.24 -20.59 -13.19
N LYS A 738 -35.27 -20.27 -12.39
CA LYS A 738 -35.45 -20.82 -11.04
C LYS A 738 -35.51 -22.34 -11.03
N LYS A 739 -36.15 -22.98 -12.03
CA LYS A 739 -36.15 -24.45 -12.16
C LYS A 739 -34.74 -25.00 -12.37
N LEU A 740 -33.95 -24.41 -13.26
CA LEU A 740 -32.58 -24.86 -13.51
C LEU A 740 -31.67 -24.64 -12.29
N MET A 741 -31.79 -23.50 -11.62
CA MET A 741 -31.08 -23.25 -10.36
C MET A 741 -31.46 -24.29 -9.30
N GLY A 742 -32.76 -24.57 -9.13
CA GLY A 742 -33.25 -25.57 -8.19
C GLY A 742 -32.74 -26.99 -8.49
N MET A 743 -32.63 -27.37 -9.77
CA MET A 743 -32.03 -28.64 -10.18
C MET A 743 -30.56 -28.73 -9.75
N ALA A 744 -29.76 -27.69 -10.00
CA ALA A 744 -28.36 -27.64 -9.61
C ALA A 744 -28.18 -27.70 -8.07
N ILE A 745 -28.99 -26.94 -7.32
CA ILE A 745 -28.97 -26.94 -5.85
C ILE A 745 -29.33 -28.31 -5.30
N SER A 746 -30.41 -28.91 -5.78
CA SER A 746 -30.86 -30.24 -5.35
C SER A 746 -29.80 -31.31 -5.60
N ALA A 747 -29.23 -31.34 -6.80
CA ALA A 747 -28.19 -32.30 -7.16
C ALA A 747 -26.92 -32.14 -6.30
N ALA A 748 -26.48 -30.91 -6.05
CA ALA A 748 -25.31 -30.64 -5.21
C ALA A 748 -25.55 -31.06 -3.75
N LYS A 749 -26.73 -30.78 -3.19
CA LYS A 749 -27.10 -31.21 -1.83
C LYS A 749 -27.16 -32.73 -1.71
N GLN A 750 -27.75 -33.42 -2.69
CA GLN A 750 -27.79 -34.88 -2.71
C GLN A 750 -26.39 -35.51 -2.80
N ALA A 751 -25.46 -34.83 -3.49
CA ALA A 751 -24.07 -35.25 -3.60
C ALA A 751 -23.19 -34.79 -2.40
N GLU A 752 -23.75 -34.10 -1.40
CA GLU A 752 -23.05 -33.48 -0.27
C GLU A 752 -21.90 -32.55 -0.72
N LYS A 753 -22.14 -31.79 -1.78
CA LYS A 753 -21.17 -30.87 -2.40
C LYS A 753 -21.57 -29.42 -2.24
N TYR A 754 -20.59 -28.54 -2.36
CA TYR A 754 -20.80 -27.10 -2.28
C TYR A 754 -21.73 -26.63 -3.40
N VAL A 755 -22.67 -25.74 -3.07
CA VAL A 755 -23.42 -24.98 -4.06
C VAL A 755 -23.59 -23.54 -3.59
N GLY A 756 -22.92 -22.63 -4.30
CA GLY A 756 -23.08 -21.19 -4.13
C GLY A 756 -23.78 -20.58 -5.34
N ILE A 757 -24.11 -19.29 -5.24
CA ILE A 757 -24.50 -18.46 -6.38
C ILE A 757 -23.58 -17.24 -6.46
N CYS A 758 -23.26 -16.84 -7.69
CA CYS A 758 -22.58 -15.60 -7.99
C CYS A 758 -23.31 -14.88 -9.14
N GLY A 759 -23.54 -13.58 -8.99
CA GLY A 759 -24.41 -12.83 -9.89
C GLY A 759 -24.99 -11.61 -9.19
N GLN A 760 -25.63 -10.74 -9.97
CA GLN A 760 -26.23 -9.51 -9.44
C GLN A 760 -27.60 -9.77 -8.79
N ALA A 761 -28.39 -10.75 -9.24
CA ALA A 761 -29.72 -10.95 -8.66
C ALA A 761 -29.80 -11.12 -7.14
N PRO A 762 -28.94 -11.89 -6.46
CA PRO A 762 -29.03 -11.95 -5.00
C PRO A 762 -28.62 -10.64 -4.31
N SER A 763 -27.92 -9.74 -5.02
CA SER A 763 -27.63 -8.38 -4.54
C SER A 763 -28.81 -7.43 -4.79
N ASP A 764 -29.50 -7.57 -5.92
CA ASP A 764 -30.53 -6.63 -6.37
C ASP A 764 -31.95 -7.00 -5.91
N PHE A 765 -32.24 -8.29 -5.76
CA PHE A 765 -33.58 -8.83 -5.55
C PHE A 765 -33.66 -9.64 -4.23
N PRO A 766 -34.13 -9.04 -3.12
CA PRO A 766 -34.34 -9.73 -1.85
C PRO A 766 -35.16 -11.01 -1.98
N GLU A 767 -36.15 -11.05 -2.87
CA GLU A 767 -36.98 -12.23 -3.11
C GLU A 767 -36.22 -13.41 -3.72
N ILE A 768 -35.15 -13.16 -4.49
CA ILE A 768 -34.24 -14.21 -4.96
C ILE A 768 -33.40 -14.72 -3.81
N THR A 769 -32.87 -13.81 -3.00
CA THR A 769 -32.08 -14.15 -1.80
C THR A 769 -32.87 -15.03 -0.84
N SER A 770 -34.10 -14.65 -0.47
CA SER A 770 -35.00 -15.51 0.32
C SER A 770 -35.23 -16.86 -0.35
N TRP A 771 -35.54 -16.89 -1.65
CA TRP A 771 -35.80 -18.15 -2.35
C TRP A 771 -34.58 -19.09 -2.34
N LEU A 772 -33.37 -18.56 -2.50
CA LEU A 772 -32.14 -19.36 -2.45
C LEU A 772 -31.91 -19.97 -1.07
N VAL A 773 -32.16 -19.21 -0.01
CA VAL A 773 -32.11 -19.72 1.39
C VAL A 773 -33.14 -20.83 1.58
N GLN A 774 -34.37 -20.67 1.08
CA GLN A 774 -35.40 -21.72 1.12
C GLN A 774 -34.99 -23.00 0.37
N GLN A 775 -34.26 -22.88 -0.74
CA GLN A 775 -33.71 -24.05 -1.45
C GLN A 775 -32.54 -24.69 -0.70
N GLY A 776 -31.97 -24.02 0.31
CA GLY A 776 -30.83 -24.46 1.10
C GLY A 776 -29.52 -24.33 0.34
N ILE A 777 -29.31 -23.19 -0.32
CA ILE A 777 -28.00 -22.81 -0.90
C ILE A 777 -26.92 -22.80 0.19
N SER A 778 -25.67 -23.13 -0.15
CA SER A 778 -24.56 -23.11 0.83
C SER A 778 -24.01 -21.71 1.08
N SER A 779 -23.98 -20.87 0.04
CA SER A 779 -23.46 -19.51 0.10
C SER A 779 -24.11 -18.60 -0.94
N ILE A 780 -24.09 -17.30 -0.66
CA ILE A 780 -24.56 -16.25 -1.55
C ILE A 780 -23.44 -15.23 -1.70
N SER A 781 -22.97 -15.01 -2.94
CA SER A 781 -21.89 -14.07 -3.24
C SER A 781 -22.47 -12.74 -3.71
N LEU A 782 -22.18 -11.67 -2.97
CA LEU A 782 -22.79 -10.36 -3.13
C LEU A 782 -21.77 -9.29 -3.50
N ASN A 783 -22.25 -8.20 -4.10
CA ASN A 783 -21.44 -6.99 -4.22
C ASN A 783 -21.21 -6.37 -2.82
N PRO A 784 -20.07 -5.68 -2.58
CA PRO A 784 -19.74 -5.13 -1.27
C PRO A 784 -20.83 -4.24 -0.65
N ASP A 785 -21.50 -3.42 -1.46
CA ASP A 785 -22.57 -2.50 -1.04
C ASP A 785 -23.83 -3.22 -0.53
N SER A 786 -24.05 -4.45 -1.00
CA SER A 786 -25.27 -5.24 -0.77
C SER A 786 -25.12 -6.24 0.37
N VAL A 787 -23.91 -6.42 0.93
CA VAL A 787 -23.62 -7.40 1.98
C VAL A 787 -24.54 -7.25 3.18
N LEU A 788 -24.61 -6.05 3.75
CA LEU A 788 -25.38 -5.78 4.97
C LEU A 788 -26.89 -5.96 4.75
N PRO A 789 -27.54 -5.27 3.78
CA PRO A 789 -28.98 -5.40 3.60
C PRO A 789 -29.41 -6.84 3.28
N MET A 790 -28.63 -7.56 2.47
CA MET A 790 -28.97 -8.95 2.14
C MET A 790 -28.67 -9.92 3.28
N THR A 791 -27.71 -9.61 4.16
CA THR A 791 -27.50 -10.41 5.38
C THR A 791 -28.74 -10.35 6.28
N GLU A 792 -29.41 -9.19 6.39
CA GLU A 792 -30.66 -9.07 7.15
C GLU A 792 -31.80 -9.90 6.53
N VAL A 793 -31.90 -9.92 5.19
CA VAL A 793 -32.87 -10.74 4.45
C VAL A 793 -32.62 -12.23 4.74
N VAL A 794 -31.37 -12.68 4.67
CA VAL A 794 -31.00 -14.07 4.95
C VAL A 794 -31.34 -14.45 6.39
N LEU A 795 -30.98 -13.60 7.37
CA LEU A 795 -31.32 -13.85 8.77
C LEU A 795 -32.82 -13.92 9.01
N ALA A 796 -33.60 -13.04 8.38
CA ALA A 796 -35.06 -13.06 8.49
C ALA A 796 -35.63 -14.38 7.95
N GLU A 797 -35.15 -14.85 6.80
CA GLU A 797 -35.61 -16.10 6.20
C GLU A 797 -35.21 -17.34 7.02
N GLU A 798 -33.98 -17.39 7.52
CA GLU A 798 -33.51 -18.50 8.37
C GLU A 798 -34.31 -18.60 9.68
N ASN A 799 -34.70 -17.46 10.25
CA ASN A 799 -35.57 -17.43 11.42
C ASN A 799 -36.98 -17.97 11.12
N ILE A 800 -37.50 -17.74 9.92
CA ILE A 800 -38.79 -18.28 9.47
C ILE A 800 -38.69 -19.80 9.29
N LEU A 801 -37.60 -20.30 8.68
CA LEU A 801 -37.39 -21.73 8.44
C LEU A 801 -37.08 -22.54 9.70
N SER A 802 -36.60 -21.88 10.76
CA SER A 802 -36.30 -22.50 12.05
C SER A 802 -37.50 -22.60 12.99
N GLN A 803 -38.61 -21.92 12.66
CA GLN A 803 -39.91 -22.01 13.36
C GLN A 803 -40.78 -23.10 12.73
#